data_AF-A0A6G6ATA0-F1
#
_entry.id   AF-A0A6G6ATA0-F1
#
_cell.length_a   1.000
_cell.length_b   1.000
_cell.length_c   1.000
_cell.angle_alpha   90.00
_cell.angle_beta   90.00
_cell.angle_gamma   90.00
#
_symmetry.space_group_name_H-M   'P 1'
#
loop_
_entity.id
_entity.type
_entity.pdbx_description
1 polymer ?
#
loop_
_entity_poly.entity_id
_entity_poly.type
_entity_poly.pdbx_seq_one_letter_code
_entity_poly.pdbx_strand_id
1 'polypeptide(L)'
;MKIINLGILAHVDAGKTTLTESLLYTSGAIAEPGSVDEGTTRTDTMNLERQRGITIQTAVTSFQWEDVKVNIIDTPGHMDFLAEVYRSLSVLDGAVLLVSAKDGIQAQTRILFHALQTMKIPTIFFINKIDQEGIDLPMVYREMKAKLSSEIIVKQKVGQHPHINVTDNDDMEQWDTVIMGNDELLEKYMSGKPFKMSELEQEENRRFQNGTLFPVYHGSAKNNLGIRQLIEVIASKFYSSTPEGQSELCGQVFKIEYSEKRRRLAYVRLYSGALHSRDVVRISEKEKIKITEMSIPTNGELCLADTAYSGDIVILPNDVLQLNSILGNEILLPQRESIENPLPILQTTIEVKKSEQREVLLEALTEISDGDPLLKYYVDTTTHEIILSFLGKVQMEVICAILEEKYHVEAEIKEPTVIYMERPLGKAEYTIHIEVPPNPFWATIGLSVEPLPLGSGVQYESRVSLGYLNQSFQNAVMEGVRYGCEQGMYGWEVTDCKICFEYGEYYSPVSTPADFRLLSPIVLEQALRRAGTELLEPYLYFEIYAPQEYLSRAYHDAPRYCADIVSTQIKNDEVILKGEIPARCIQEYRNDLTYFTNGQGVCLTELKGYQPAIGKFICQPRRPNSRIDKVRHMFHKLA
;
A
#
# COMPACT_ATOMS: atom_id res chain seq x y z
N MET A 1 -8.60 -14.52 28.26
CA MET A 1 -7.59 -15.01 27.32
C MET A 1 -7.08 -13.80 26.56
N LYS A 2 -5.76 -13.57 26.56
CA LYS A 2 -5.15 -12.42 25.88
C LYS A 2 -4.96 -12.76 24.39
N ILE A 3 -5.29 -11.85 23.48
CA ILE A 3 -5.09 -12.07 22.03
C ILE A 3 -4.14 -11.00 21.49
N ILE A 4 -3.13 -11.43 20.73
CA ILE A 4 -2.10 -10.56 20.13
C ILE A 4 -2.07 -10.82 18.62
N ASN A 5 -2.17 -9.76 17.83
CA ASN A 5 -1.97 -9.82 16.38
C ASN A 5 -0.54 -9.39 16.04
N LEU A 6 0.30 -10.32 15.63
CA LEU A 6 1.73 -10.13 15.45
C LEU A 6 2.11 -10.22 13.98
N GLY A 7 2.80 -9.21 13.46
CA GLY A 7 3.41 -9.26 12.13
C GLY A 7 4.83 -9.80 12.19
N ILE A 8 5.22 -10.63 11.23
CA ILE A 8 6.61 -11.05 11.05
C ILE A 8 7.11 -10.42 9.75
N LEU A 9 8.13 -9.57 9.86
CA LEU A 9 8.65 -8.77 8.74
C LEU A 9 10.12 -9.08 8.54
N ALA A 10 10.55 -9.21 7.28
CA ALA A 10 11.95 -9.43 6.97
C ALA A 10 12.29 -9.06 5.52
N HIS A 11 13.56 -8.80 5.26
CA HIS A 11 14.08 -8.82 3.90
C HIS A 11 14.10 -10.26 3.35
N VAL A 12 14.25 -10.36 2.03
CA VAL A 12 14.32 -11.65 1.32
C VAL A 12 15.42 -12.51 1.90
N ASP A 13 15.16 -13.82 2.06
CA ASP A 13 16.08 -14.80 2.65
C ASP A 13 16.46 -14.63 4.12
N ALA A 14 15.97 -13.63 4.87
CA ALA A 14 16.30 -13.50 6.29
C ALA A 14 15.75 -14.67 7.16
N GLY A 15 14.87 -15.49 6.60
CA GLY A 15 14.27 -16.66 7.26
C GLY A 15 12.92 -16.40 7.91
N LYS A 16 12.11 -15.48 7.35
CA LYS A 16 10.75 -15.15 7.82
C LYS A 16 9.82 -16.36 7.88
N THR A 17 9.70 -17.10 6.77
CA THR A 17 8.88 -18.31 6.70
C THR A 17 9.41 -19.37 7.67
N THR A 18 10.73 -19.59 7.70
CA THR A 18 11.37 -20.54 8.63
C THR A 18 11.08 -20.18 10.09
N LEU A 19 11.14 -18.91 10.47
CA LEU A 19 10.80 -18.48 11.82
C LEU A 19 9.33 -18.76 12.14
N THR A 20 8.44 -18.48 11.20
CA THR A 20 7.00 -18.70 11.38
C THR A 20 6.70 -20.18 11.63
N GLU A 21 7.28 -21.08 10.83
CA GLU A 21 7.20 -22.53 11.03
C GLU A 21 7.77 -22.95 12.40
N SER A 22 8.93 -22.43 12.80
CA SER A 22 9.53 -22.77 14.10
C SER A 22 8.69 -22.28 15.28
N LEU A 23 8.00 -21.14 15.16
CA LEU A 23 7.05 -20.64 16.17
C LEU A 23 5.85 -21.57 16.30
N LEU A 24 5.26 -21.98 15.16
CA LEU A 24 4.13 -22.93 15.15
C LEU A 24 4.53 -24.30 15.71
N TYR A 25 5.72 -24.80 15.37
CA TYR A 25 6.21 -26.08 15.86
C TYR A 25 6.50 -26.03 17.37
N THR A 26 7.21 -25.00 17.82
CA THR A 26 7.61 -24.88 19.24
C THR A 26 6.43 -24.64 20.17
N SER A 27 5.39 -23.96 19.70
CA SER A 27 4.12 -23.81 20.43
C SER A 27 3.28 -25.09 20.47
N GLY A 28 3.63 -26.10 19.66
CA GLY A 28 2.85 -27.33 19.52
C GLY A 28 1.61 -27.19 18.63
N ALA A 29 1.49 -26.09 17.89
CA ALA A 29 0.41 -25.89 16.92
C ALA A 29 0.53 -26.86 15.73
N ILE A 30 1.76 -27.18 15.30
CA ILE A 30 2.04 -28.17 14.26
C ILE A 30 2.94 -29.30 14.79
N ALA A 31 2.73 -30.51 14.29
CA ALA A 31 3.47 -31.69 14.72
C ALA A 31 4.90 -31.76 14.17
N GLU A 32 5.14 -31.18 12.99
CA GLU A 32 6.43 -31.15 12.32
C GLU A 32 6.61 -29.79 11.63
N PRO A 33 7.82 -29.20 11.65
CA PRO A 33 8.07 -27.93 10.99
C PRO A 33 8.08 -28.08 9.46
N GLY A 34 7.42 -27.17 8.75
CA GLY A 34 7.51 -27.08 7.30
C GLY A 34 8.90 -26.62 6.83
N SER A 35 9.30 -27.05 5.64
CA SER A 35 10.57 -26.69 4.99
C SER A 35 10.31 -25.84 3.76
N VAL A 36 11.04 -24.72 3.64
CA VAL A 36 11.01 -23.85 2.45
C VAL A 36 11.58 -24.60 1.25
N ASP A 37 12.70 -25.29 1.44
CA ASP A 37 13.39 -26.05 0.38
C ASP A 37 12.53 -27.18 -0.19
N GLU A 38 11.66 -27.76 0.64
CA GLU A 38 10.74 -28.84 0.24
C GLU A 38 9.33 -28.32 -0.11
N GLY A 39 9.08 -27.02 0.05
CA GLY A 39 7.78 -26.39 -0.21
C GLY A 39 6.64 -26.91 0.69
N THR A 40 6.93 -27.28 1.93
CA THR A 40 5.94 -27.84 2.87
C THR A 40 5.43 -26.83 3.90
N THR A 41 5.80 -25.56 3.76
CA THR A 41 5.41 -24.47 4.67
C THR A 41 3.92 -24.11 4.56
N ARG A 42 3.36 -23.62 5.66
CA ARG A 42 1.95 -23.28 5.84
C ARG A 42 1.60 -21.87 5.36
N THR A 43 2.57 -20.96 5.35
CA THR A 43 2.33 -19.56 4.95
C THR A 43 2.57 -19.32 3.46
N ASP A 44 3.52 -20.02 2.82
CA ASP A 44 3.73 -19.94 1.36
C ASP A 44 2.85 -20.97 0.65
N THR A 45 1.59 -20.58 0.43
CA THR A 45 0.56 -21.45 -0.16
C THR A 45 0.62 -21.46 -1.69
N MET A 46 1.14 -20.41 -2.32
CA MET A 46 1.21 -20.31 -3.78
C MET A 46 2.52 -20.94 -4.32
N ASN A 47 2.43 -21.68 -5.43
CA ASN A 47 3.61 -22.22 -6.10
C ASN A 47 4.60 -21.13 -6.52
N LEU A 48 4.08 -19.98 -7.00
CA LEU A 48 4.88 -18.82 -7.36
C LEU A 48 5.72 -18.26 -6.19
N GLU A 49 5.16 -18.23 -4.97
CA GLU A 49 5.87 -17.79 -3.77
C GLU A 49 7.08 -18.69 -3.49
N ARG A 50 6.88 -20.01 -3.62
CA ARG A 50 7.92 -21.03 -3.45
C ARG A 50 8.99 -20.95 -4.53
N GLN A 51 8.61 -20.75 -5.80
CA GLN A 51 9.55 -20.63 -6.92
C GLN A 51 10.42 -19.38 -6.83
N ARG A 52 9.83 -18.25 -6.42
CA ARG A 52 10.54 -16.96 -6.33
C ARG A 52 11.19 -16.71 -4.97
N GLY A 53 10.91 -17.53 -3.95
CA GLY A 53 11.42 -17.36 -2.59
C GLY A 53 10.91 -16.09 -1.91
N ILE A 54 9.74 -15.57 -2.33
CA ILE A 54 9.13 -14.35 -1.79
C ILE A 54 7.70 -14.63 -1.34
N THR A 55 7.26 -14.00 -0.26
CA THR A 55 5.85 -13.97 0.12
C THR A 55 5.15 -12.85 -0.66
N ILE A 56 4.04 -13.19 -1.30
CA ILE A 56 3.27 -12.32 -2.20
C ILE A 56 1.95 -11.94 -1.52
N GLN A 57 1.30 -12.90 -0.84
CA GLN A 57 0.04 -12.66 -0.14
C GLN A 57 0.21 -12.78 1.37
N THR A 58 -0.55 -11.98 2.12
CA THR A 58 -0.50 -12.06 3.58
C THR A 58 -1.18 -13.34 4.07
N ALA A 59 -0.46 -14.24 4.74
CA ALA A 59 -1.06 -15.40 5.39
C ALA A 59 -1.43 -15.11 6.85
N VAL A 60 -2.52 -15.69 7.34
CA VAL A 60 -2.91 -15.60 8.75
C VAL A 60 -2.94 -16.99 9.37
N THR A 61 -2.19 -17.17 10.44
CA THR A 61 -2.18 -18.40 11.25
C THR A 61 -2.21 -18.03 12.72
N SER A 62 -2.35 -19.00 13.61
CA SER A 62 -2.26 -18.73 15.05
C SER A 62 -1.66 -19.88 15.82
N PHE A 63 -1.15 -19.56 17.00
CA PHE A 63 -0.78 -20.54 18.01
C PHE A 63 -1.22 -20.04 19.39
N GLN A 64 -1.33 -20.96 20.33
CA GLN A 64 -1.57 -20.64 21.72
C GLN A 64 -0.32 -20.94 22.55
N TRP A 65 0.02 -20.01 23.45
CA TRP A 65 1.05 -20.19 24.45
C TRP A 65 0.50 -19.75 25.81
N GLU A 66 0.36 -20.69 26.73
CA GLU A 66 -0.30 -20.48 28.02
C GLU A 66 -1.73 -19.88 27.81
N ASP A 67 -2.03 -18.76 28.48
CA ASP A 67 -3.32 -18.04 28.39
C ASP A 67 -3.35 -16.96 27.29
N VAL A 68 -2.36 -16.99 26.38
CA VAL A 68 -2.18 -16.02 25.30
C VAL A 68 -2.33 -16.70 23.93
N LYS A 69 -3.26 -16.19 23.12
CA LYS A 69 -3.39 -16.53 21.71
C LYS A 69 -2.62 -15.52 20.87
N VAL A 70 -1.76 -16.01 19.98
CA VAL A 70 -1.00 -15.16 19.05
C VAL A 70 -1.46 -15.48 17.64
N ASN A 71 -2.03 -14.49 16.96
CA ASN A 71 -2.29 -14.55 15.53
C ASN A 71 -1.04 -14.03 14.81
N ILE A 72 -0.43 -14.85 13.96
CA ILE A 72 0.68 -14.44 13.10
C ILE A 72 0.11 -13.97 11.77
N ILE A 73 0.50 -12.77 11.37
CA ILE A 73 0.22 -12.18 10.07
C ILE A 73 1.55 -12.14 9.32
N ASP A 74 1.71 -13.03 8.34
CA ASP A 74 2.94 -13.14 7.56
C ASP A 74 2.89 -12.19 6.36
N THR A 75 3.63 -11.09 6.40
CA THR A 75 3.52 -9.99 5.41
C THR A 75 4.52 -10.12 4.27
N PRO A 76 4.21 -9.69 3.04
CA PRO A 76 5.20 -9.61 1.96
C PRO A 76 6.46 -8.82 2.35
N GLY A 77 7.63 -9.29 1.92
CA GLY A 77 8.92 -8.61 2.17
C GLY A 77 9.35 -7.67 1.04
N HIS A 78 8.59 -7.61 -0.06
CA HIS A 78 8.96 -6.91 -1.29
C HIS A 78 8.19 -5.60 -1.48
N MET A 79 8.88 -4.58 -1.98
CA MET A 79 8.37 -3.20 -2.11
C MET A 79 7.19 -3.05 -3.07
N ASP A 80 7.13 -3.82 -4.14
CA ASP A 80 6.01 -3.78 -5.09
C ASP A 80 4.67 -4.21 -4.47
N PHE A 81 4.68 -4.79 -3.26
CA PHE A 81 3.49 -5.13 -2.47
C PHE A 81 3.30 -4.20 -1.26
N LEU A 82 3.83 -2.98 -1.32
CA LEU A 82 3.77 -2.00 -0.24
C LEU A 82 2.35 -1.78 0.32
N ALA A 83 1.33 -1.75 -0.54
CA ALA A 83 -0.04 -1.58 -0.06
C ALA A 83 -0.54 -2.79 0.74
N GLU A 84 -0.16 -4.01 0.34
CA GLU A 84 -0.44 -5.21 1.13
C GLU A 84 0.31 -5.15 2.47
N VAL A 85 1.58 -4.72 2.48
CA VAL A 85 2.36 -4.52 3.71
C VAL A 85 1.67 -3.50 4.62
N TYR A 86 1.30 -2.32 4.13
CA TYR A 86 0.65 -1.29 4.96
C TYR A 86 -0.72 -1.72 5.47
N ARG A 87 -1.53 -2.41 4.66
CA ARG A 87 -2.80 -2.99 5.11
C ARG A 87 -2.57 -3.97 6.26
N SER A 88 -1.62 -4.88 6.09
CA SER A 88 -1.32 -5.89 7.11
C SER A 88 -0.73 -5.27 8.37
N LEU A 89 0.10 -4.23 8.25
CA LEU A 89 0.63 -3.46 9.38
C LEU A 89 -0.47 -2.74 10.17
N SER A 90 -1.49 -2.20 9.49
CA SER A 90 -2.59 -1.47 10.13
C SER A 90 -3.35 -2.32 11.16
N VAL A 91 -3.39 -3.64 10.96
CA VAL A 91 -4.09 -4.61 11.81
C VAL A 91 -3.20 -5.33 12.83
N LEU A 92 -1.97 -4.87 13.07
CA LEU A 92 -1.09 -5.47 14.08
C LEU A 92 -1.24 -4.82 15.46
N ASP A 93 -1.04 -5.60 16.52
CA ASP A 93 -0.71 -5.12 17.87
C ASP A 93 0.81 -4.93 18.05
N GLY A 94 1.62 -5.65 17.27
CA GLY A 94 3.07 -5.55 17.30
C GLY A 94 3.74 -6.30 16.16
N ALA A 95 5.06 -6.16 16.06
CA ALA A 95 5.84 -6.76 15.00
C ALA A 95 7.16 -7.36 15.50
N VAL A 96 7.60 -8.42 14.82
CA VAL A 96 8.98 -8.92 14.89
C VAL A 96 9.66 -8.63 13.55
N LEU A 97 10.69 -7.78 13.59
CA LEU A 97 11.52 -7.47 12.43
C LEU A 97 12.79 -8.32 12.45
N LEU A 98 12.91 -9.21 11.48
CA LEU A 98 14.03 -10.14 11.39
C LEU A 98 15.22 -9.51 10.70
N VAL A 99 16.39 -9.77 11.26
CA VAL A 99 17.69 -9.41 10.71
C VAL A 99 18.51 -10.68 10.57
N SER A 100 19.11 -10.92 9.41
CA SER A 100 20.04 -12.02 9.22
C SER A 100 21.37 -11.67 9.89
N ALA A 101 21.86 -12.51 10.78
CA ALA A 101 23.15 -12.32 11.44
C ALA A 101 24.33 -12.31 10.45
N LYS A 102 24.17 -12.99 9.31
CA LYS A 102 25.16 -13.04 8.23
C LYS A 102 25.05 -11.84 7.30
N ASP A 103 23.84 -11.48 6.90
CA ASP A 103 23.62 -10.49 5.83
C ASP A 103 23.50 -9.06 6.37
N GLY A 104 23.30 -8.89 7.68
CA GLY A 104 23.22 -7.59 8.35
C GLY A 104 22.00 -6.78 7.95
N ILE A 105 22.15 -5.46 7.95
CA ILE A 105 21.05 -4.54 7.62
C ILE A 105 21.00 -4.25 6.12
N GLN A 106 20.03 -4.88 5.46
CA GLN A 106 19.73 -4.67 4.05
C GLN A 106 18.82 -3.47 3.79
N ALA A 107 18.74 -3.09 2.52
CA ALA A 107 17.88 -2.02 2.01
C ALA A 107 16.43 -2.19 2.47
N GLN A 108 15.85 -3.36 2.21
CA GLN A 108 14.45 -3.71 2.49
C GLN A 108 14.16 -3.67 4.00
N THR A 109 15.09 -4.11 4.85
CA THR A 109 14.95 -4.04 6.32
C THR A 109 14.66 -2.60 6.78
N ARG A 110 15.33 -1.62 6.17
CA ARG A 110 15.14 -0.20 6.51
C ARG A 110 13.78 0.31 6.09
N ILE A 111 13.26 -0.15 4.95
CA ILE A 111 11.95 0.26 4.45
C ILE A 111 10.85 -0.29 5.34
N LEU A 112 10.94 -1.58 5.69
CA LEU A 112 9.99 -2.22 6.61
C LEU A 112 10.05 -1.56 7.99
N PHE A 113 11.24 -1.24 8.49
CA PHE A 113 11.38 -0.53 9.76
C PHE A 113 10.81 0.89 9.70
N HIS A 114 11.04 1.62 8.61
CA HIS A 114 10.44 2.94 8.41
C HIS A 114 8.91 2.88 8.43
N ALA A 115 8.31 1.89 7.75
CA ALA A 115 6.87 1.65 7.78
C ALA A 115 6.34 1.39 9.21
N LEU A 116 7.05 0.56 9.99
CA LEU A 116 6.71 0.29 11.39
C LEU A 116 6.81 1.55 12.27
N GLN A 117 7.83 2.39 12.05
CA GLN A 117 8.02 3.64 12.78
C GLN A 117 6.94 4.67 12.47
N THR A 118 6.61 4.86 11.19
CA THR A 118 5.55 5.78 10.76
C THR A 118 4.21 5.39 11.38
N MET A 119 3.90 4.08 11.43
CA MET A 119 2.68 3.57 12.06
C MET A 119 2.76 3.41 13.58
N LYS A 120 3.92 3.73 14.20
CA LYS A 120 4.18 3.59 15.65
C LYS A 120 3.85 2.19 16.19
N ILE A 121 4.20 1.15 15.43
CA ILE A 121 3.95 -0.24 15.80
C ILE A 121 5.07 -0.71 16.74
N PRO A 122 4.74 -1.22 17.95
CA PRO A 122 5.72 -1.83 18.85
C PRO A 122 6.49 -2.93 18.12
N THR A 123 7.82 -2.86 18.13
CA THR A 123 8.65 -3.73 17.29
C THR A 123 9.78 -4.35 18.09
N ILE A 124 9.91 -5.67 17.98
CA ILE A 124 11.07 -6.43 18.47
C ILE A 124 11.99 -6.72 17.28
N PHE A 125 13.28 -6.55 17.47
CA PHE A 125 14.27 -7.07 16.53
C PHE A 125 14.65 -8.50 16.90
N PHE A 126 14.64 -9.39 15.91
CA PHE A 126 15.12 -10.76 16.06
C PHE A 126 16.26 -11.03 15.07
N ILE A 127 17.48 -11.19 15.59
CA ILE A 127 18.63 -11.56 14.79
C ILE A 127 18.65 -13.08 14.60
N ASN A 128 18.32 -13.50 13.39
CA ASN A 128 18.23 -14.90 12.99
C ASN A 128 19.53 -15.41 12.38
N LYS A 129 19.65 -16.73 12.18
CA LYS A 129 20.81 -17.41 11.57
C LYS A 129 22.11 -17.25 12.37
N ILE A 130 22.04 -17.12 13.70
CA ILE A 130 23.23 -17.03 14.56
C ILE A 130 24.12 -18.29 14.53
N ASP A 131 23.63 -19.35 13.90
CA ASP A 131 24.32 -20.63 13.72
C ASP A 131 25.36 -20.65 12.59
N GLN A 132 25.39 -19.62 11.75
CA GLN A 132 26.34 -19.58 10.64
C GLN A 132 27.75 -19.16 11.08
N GLU A 133 28.76 -19.62 10.35
CA GLU A 133 30.15 -19.23 10.62
C GLU A 133 30.42 -17.79 10.18
N GLY A 134 31.36 -17.12 10.88
CA GLY A 134 31.83 -15.78 10.51
C GLY A 134 30.92 -14.63 10.97
N ILE A 135 30.01 -14.87 11.91
CA ILE A 135 29.08 -13.86 12.42
C ILE A 135 29.75 -12.93 13.43
N ASP A 136 29.72 -11.63 13.13
CA ASP A 136 30.11 -10.56 14.04
C ASP A 136 28.86 -9.80 14.54
N LEU A 137 28.27 -10.28 15.64
CA LEU A 137 27.09 -9.63 16.25
C LEU A 137 27.36 -8.17 16.69
N PRO A 138 28.50 -7.84 17.34
CA PRO A 138 28.86 -6.45 17.61
C PRO A 138 28.80 -5.53 16.39
N MET A 139 29.24 -6.00 15.22
CA MET A 139 29.11 -5.25 13.96
C MET A 139 27.64 -5.05 13.58
N VAL A 140 26.81 -6.10 13.64
CA VAL A 140 25.37 -6.01 13.34
C VAL A 140 24.68 -5.00 14.27
N TYR A 141 24.99 -4.99 15.57
CA TYR A 141 24.42 -4.01 16.50
C TYR A 141 24.79 -2.56 16.15
N ARG A 142 26.04 -2.33 15.73
CA ARG A 142 26.47 -0.99 15.28
C ARG A 142 25.72 -0.57 14.02
N GLU A 143 25.55 -1.48 13.06
CA GLU A 143 24.76 -1.22 11.86
C GLU A 143 23.30 -0.90 12.19
N MET A 144 22.67 -1.67 13.09
CA MET A 144 21.31 -1.40 13.55
C MET A 144 21.18 -0.01 14.17
N LYS A 145 22.13 0.38 15.05
CA LYS A 145 22.17 1.73 15.65
C LYS A 145 22.32 2.83 14.62
N ALA A 146 23.16 2.61 13.61
CA ALA A 146 23.48 3.61 12.60
C ALA A 146 22.38 3.77 11.55
N LYS A 147 21.81 2.66 11.06
CA LYS A 147 20.92 2.60 9.89
C LYS A 147 19.44 2.55 10.24
N LEU A 148 19.07 2.03 11.42
CA LEU A 148 17.68 1.87 11.84
C LEU A 148 17.33 2.84 12.97
N SER A 149 17.82 2.62 14.19
CA SER A 149 17.52 3.47 15.34
C SER A 149 18.62 3.39 16.40
N SER A 150 18.97 4.52 17.01
CA SER A 150 19.87 4.55 18.17
C SER A 150 19.23 3.95 19.43
N GLU A 151 17.91 3.87 19.48
CA GLU A 151 17.11 3.44 20.64
C GLU A 151 16.92 1.92 20.69
N ILE A 152 18.00 1.15 20.50
CA ILE A 152 17.97 -0.31 20.62
C ILE A 152 18.53 -0.77 21.98
N ILE A 153 17.93 -1.81 22.55
CA ILE A 153 18.38 -2.45 23.79
C ILE A 153 18.63 -3.94 23.54
N VAL A 154 19.84 -4.42 23.81
CA VAL A 154 20.22 -5.82 23.56
C VAL A 154 19.87 -6.66 24.79
N LYS A 155 18.79 -7.47 24.69
CA LYS A 155 18.26 -8.23 25.83
C LYS A 155 18.91 -9.59 26.02
N GLN A 156 19.67 -10.07 25.05
CA GLN A 156 20.32 -11.39 25.08
C GLN A 156 21.78 -11.32 24.65
N LYS A 157 22.61 -12.19 25.24
CA LYS A 157 23.99 -12.47 24.81
C LYS A 157 24.04 -13.82 24.11
N VAL A 158 24.93 -13.92 23.11
CA VAL A 158 25.19 -15.15 22.37
C VAL A 158 26.61 -15.60 22.65
N GLY A 159 26.76 -16.79 23.23
CA GLY A 159 28.06 -17.47 23.36
C GLY A 159 28.31 -18.38 22.17
N GLN A 160 29.48 -18.31 21.54
CA GLN A 160 29.80 -19.02 20.29
C GLN A 160 30.63 -20.31 20.47
N HIS A 161 31.04 -20.70 21.70
CA HIS A 161 31.87 -21.90 21.92
C HIS A 161 31.54 -22.69 23.20
N PRO A 162 31.54 -24.05 23.17
CA PRO A 162 31.63 -24.97 22.02
C PRO A 162 30.27 -25.23 21.32
N HIS A 163 29.17 -24.80 21.92
CA HIS A 163 27.83 -24.79 21.35
C HIS A 163 27.27 -23.38 21.45
N ILE A 164 26.47 -22.99 20.46
CA ILE A 164 25.84 -21.67 20.48
C ILE A 164 24.77 -21.69 21.55
N ASN A 165 24.89 -20.77 22.50
CA ASN A 165 23.91 -20.59 23.57
C ASN A 165 23.47 -19.14 23.63
N VAL A 166 22.18 -18.93 23.91
CA VAL A 166 21.57 -17.61 24.06
C VAL A 166 21.15 -17.47 25.52
N THR A 167 21.67 -16.46 26.20
CA THR A 167 21.36 -16.16 27.60
C THR A 167 20.84 -14.73 27.73
N ASP A 168 20.09 -14.43 28.78
CA ASP A 168 19.68 -13.07 29.06
C ASP A 168 20.89 -12.16 29.34
N ASN A 169 20.71 -10.88 29.02
CA ASN A 169 21.74 -9.87 29.20
C ASN A 169 21.46 -9.04 30.47
N ASP A 170 22.24 -9.30 31.52
CA ASP A 170 22.14 -8.61 32.82
C ASP A 170 23.05 -7.37 32.93
N ASP A 171 23.71 -6.95 31.83
CA ASP A 171 24.62 -5.81 31.87
C ASP A 171 23.88 -4.49 32.08
N MET A 172 24.28 -3.73 33.12
CA MET A 172 23.68 -2.42 33.41
C MET A 172 23.83 -1.41 32.27
N GLU A 173 24.87 -1.53 31.44
CA GLU A 173 25.13 -0.65 30.28
C GLU A 173 23.98 -0.65 29.26
N GLN A 174 23.18 -1.73 29.20
CA GLN A 174 22.02 -1.79 28.29
C GLN A 174 20.90 -0.84 28.71
N TRP A 175 20.82 -0.51 30.00
CA TRP A 175 19.80 0.37 30.53
C TRP A 175 20.10 1.85 30.29
N ASP A 176 21.32 2.20 29.87
CA ASP A 176 21.71 3.58 29.56
C ASP A 176 20.73 4.22 28.56
N THR A 177 20.33 3.47 27.53
CA THR A 177 19.35 3.94 26.53
C THR A 177 17.98 4.23 27.14
N VAL A 178 17.54 3.44 28.13
CA VAL A 178 16.27 3.65 28.84
C VAL A 178 16.37 4.86 29.76
N ILE A 179 17.47 4.95 30.52
CA ILE A 179 17.75 6.02 31.48
C ILE A 179 17.84 7.37 30.75
N MET A 180 18.55 7.44 29.64
CA MET A 180 18.71 8.67 28.85
C MET A 180 17.40 9.17 28.25
N GLY A 181 16.41 8.30 28.04
CA GLY A 181 15.12 8.67 27.47
C GLY A 181 14.07 9.18 28.47
N ASN A 182 14.40 9.24 29.77
CA ASN A 182 13.50 9.71 30.81
C ASN A 182 14.24 10.64 31.78
N ASP A 183 13.82 11.91 31.83
CA ASP A 183 14.48 12.96 32.62
C ASP A 183 14.58 12.62 34.12
N GLU A 184 13.57 11.95 34.69
CA GLU A 184 13.58 11.55 36.11
C GLU A 184 14.59 10.43 36.38
N LEU A 185 14.66 9.43 35.49
CA LEU A 185 15.65 8.36 35.56
C LEU A 185 17.07 8.91 35.35
N LEU A 186 17.23 9.85 34.42
CA LEU A 186 18.49 10.51 34.15
C LEU A 186 18.98 11.32 35.35
N GLU A 187 18.09 12.07 36.03
CA GLU A 187 18.44 12.81 37.25
C GLU A 187 18.87 11.85 38.38
N LYS A 188 18.20 10.71 38.53
CA LYS A 188 18.60 9.65 39.48
C LYS A 188 19.97 9.08 39.15
N TYR A 189 20.26 8.85 37.86
CA TYR A 189 21.57 8.39 37.38
C TYR A 189 22.68 9.39 37.73
N MET A 190 22.48 10.66 37.38
CA MET A 190 23.45 11.73 37.62
C MET A 190 23.71 11.98 39.11
N SER A 191 22.71 11.74 39.95
CA SER A 191 22.83 11.86 41.42
C SER A 191 23.36 10.58 42.11
N GLY A 192 23.67 9.52 41.36
CA GLY A 192 24.20 8.26 41.89
C GLY A 192 23.21 7.49 42.78
N LYS A 193 21.90 7.75 42.63
CA LYS A 193 20.86 7.05 43.39
C LYS A 193 20.63 5.64 42.81
N PRO A 194 20.36 4.62 43.65
CA PRO A 194 20.07 3.29 43.15
C PRO A 194 18.71 3.23 42.43
N PHE A 195 18.66 2.47 41.33
CA PHE A 195 17.41 2.19 40.62
C PHE A 195 16.69 0.99 41.20
N LYS A 196 15.35 1.00 41.09
CA LYS A 196 14.55 -0.22 41.22
C LYS A 196 14.38 -0.83 39.83
N MET A 197 14.66 -2.12 39.69
CA MET A 197 14.50 -2.81 38.39
C MET A 197 13.08 -2.68 37.82
N SER A 198 12.06 -2.69 38.68
CA SER A 198 10.66 -2.46 38.27
C SER A 198 10.43 -1.11 37.59
N GLU A 199 11.17 -0.07 38.00
CA GLU A 199 11.03 1.28 37.43
C GLU A 199 11.63 1.34 36.02
N LEU A 200 12.79 0.71 35.83
CA LEU A 200 13.45 0.58 34.53
C LEU A 200 12.61 -0.26 33.55
N GLU A 201 12.09 -1.41 34.00
CA GLU A 201 11.23 -2.27 33.20
C GLU A 201 9.92 -1.58 32.82
N GLN A 202 9.35 -0.77 33.72
CA GLN A 202 8.13 -0.01 33.43
C GLN A 202 8.38 1.04 32.33
N GLU A 203 9.49 1.77 32.39
CA GLU A 203 9.85 2.72 31.34
C GLU A 203 10.21 2.02 30.02
N GLU A 204 10.94 0.90 30.07
CA GLU A 204 11.23 0.08 28.89
C GLU A 204 9.94 -0.34 28.20
N ASN A 205 8.99 -0.89 28.96
CA ASN A 205 7.70 -1.34 28.42
C ASN A 205 6.88 -0.16 27.88
N ARG A 206 6.88 1.00 28.56
CA ARG A 206 6.19 2.21 28.07
C ARG A 206 6.75 2.65 26.71
N ARG A 207 8.08 2.74 26.58
CA ARG A 207 8.74 3.17 25.35
C ARG A 207 8.61 2.15 24.22
N PHE A 208 8.69 0.87 24.55
CA PHE A 208 8.42 -0.21 23.61
C PHE A 208 7.00 -0.14 23.05
N GLN A 209 5.99 0.04 23.90
CA GLN A 209 4.59 0.17 23.48
C GLN A 209 4.31 1.43 22.66
N ASN A 210 5.09 2.48 22.85
CA ASN A 210 5.02 3.70 22.04
C ASN A 210 5.85 3.63 20.75
N GLY A 211 6.56 2.52 20.49
CA GLY A 211 7.42 2.36 19.32
C GLY A 211 8.66 3.24 19.33
N THR A 212 9.18 3.63 20.51
CA THR A 212 10.36 4.49 20.65
C THR A 212 11.60 3.79 21.21
N LEU A 213 11.48 2.54 21.63
CA LEU A 213 12.58 1.69 22.10
C LEU A 213 12.40 0.28 21.53
N PHE A 214 13.49 -0.32 21.05
CA PHE A 214 13.45 -1.56 20.29
C PHE A 214 14.33 -2.66 20.92
N PRO A 215 13.72 -3.63 21.62
CA PRO A 215 14.42 -4.79 22.17
C PRO A 215 15.00 -5.70 21.08
N VAL A 216 16.23 -6.18 21.28
CA VAL A 216 16.92 -7.11 20.37
C VAL A 216 17.11 -8.47 21.02
N TYR A 217 16.63 -9.51 20.32
CA TYR A 217 16.74 -10.92 20.67
C TYR A 217 17.44 -11.70 19.55
N HIS A 218 17.86 -12.92 19.83
CA HIS A 218 18.70 -13.72 18.93
C HIS A 218 18.22 -15.16 18.85
N GLY A 219 18.45 -15.79 17.70
CA GLY A 219 18.26 -17.22 17.58
C GLY A 219 18.59 -17.78 16.22
N SER A 220 18.30 -19.06 16.07
CA SER A 220 18.36 -19.78 14.80
C SER A 220 17.04 -20.50 14.61
N ALA A 221 16.20 -19.98 13.73
CA ALA A 221 14.92 -20.61 13.40
C ALA A 221 15.14 -22.04 12.89
N LYS A 222 16.16 -22.26 12.05
CA LYS A 222 16.49 -23.56 11.48
C LYS A 222 16.80 -24.62 12.54
N ASN A 223 17.56 -24.25 13.56
CA ASN A 223 17.96 -25.17 14.63
C ASN A 223 17.06 -25.08 15.87
N ASN A 224 15.93 -24.37 15.75
CA ASN A 224 14.99 -24.07 16.83
C ASN A 224 15.62 -23.48 18.11
N LEU A 225 16.66 -22.67 17.95
CA LEU A 225 17.38 -22.03 19.05
C LEU A 225 16.82 -20.62 19.31
N GLY A 226 16.52 -20.28 20.57
CA GLY A 226 15.99 -18.96 20.95
C GLY A 226 14.50 -18.74 20.66
N ILE A 227 13.83 -19.70 20.01
CA ILE A 227 12.44 -19.58 19.57
C ILE A 227 11.47 -19.62 20.75
N ARG A 228 11.70 -20.49 21.72
CA ARG A 228 10.89 -20.54 22.94
C ARG A 228 10.96 -19.22 23.71
N GLN A 229 12.17 -18.67 23.89
CA GLN A 229 12.36 -17.37 24.54
C GLN A 229 11.66 -16.26 23.76
N LEU A 230 11.70 -16.28 22.42
CA LEU A 230 10.97 -15.34 21.60
C LEU A 230 9.45 -15.44 21.83
N ILE A 231 8.88 -16.65 21.91
CA ILE A 231 7.45 -16.85 22.23
C ILE A 231 7.09 -16.28 23.60
N GLU A 232 7.91 -16.57 24.63
CA GLU A 232 7.70 -16.07 26.00
C GLU A 232 7.76 -14.52 26.05
N VAL A 233 8.66 -13.91 25.29
CA VAL A 233 8.77 -12.45 25.16
C VAL A 233 7.58 -11.87 24.41
N ILE A 234 7.12 -12.51 23.33
CA ILE A 234 5.94 -12.07 22.57
C ILE A 234 4.71 -12.06 23.50
N ALA A 235 4.50 -13.16 24.23
CA ALA A 235 3.35 -13.32 25.13
C ALA A 235 3.35 -12.30 26.27
N SER A 236 4.54 -11.98 26.81
CA SER A 236 4.70 -11.07 27.94
C SER A 236 4.72 -9.58 27.56
N LYS A 237 5.48 -9.18 26.53
CA LYS A 237 5.74 -7.76 26.23
C LYS A 237 4.68 -7.07 25.40
N PHE A 238 4.06 -7.74 24.42
CA PHE A 238 3.04 -7.10 23.59
C PHE A 238 1.71 -7.00 24.34
N TYR A 239 1.06 -5.83 24.31
CA TYR A 239 -0.29 -5.67 24.82
C TYR A 239 -1.27 -5.64 23.67
N SER A 240 -2.46 -6.19 23.92
CA SER A 240 -3.58 -6.00 23.00
C SER A 240 -4.03 -4.55 23.09
N SER A 241 -4.19 -3.89 21.96
CA SER A 241 -4.72 -2.53 21.89
C SER A 241 -6.22 -2.44 22.19
N THR A 242 -6.90 -3.57 22.39
CA THR A 242 -8.35 -3.60 22.58
C THR A 242 -8.74 -3.46 24.07
N PRO A 243 -9.54 -2.44 24.44
CA PRO A 243 -10.03 -2.30 25.81
C PRO A 243 -10.95 -3.47 26.20
N GLU A 244 -10.66 -4.14 27.31
CA GLU A 244 -11.61 -5.11 27.90
C GLU A 244 -12.89 -4.39 28.34
N GLY A 245 -14.05 -4.87 27.90
CA GLY A 245 -15.35 -4.47 28.45
C GLY A 245 -16.20 -3.51 27.61
N GLN A 246 -15.81 -3.18 26.37
CA GLN A 246 -16.73 -2.52 25.44
C GLN A 246 -17.64 -3.54 24.74
N SER A 247 -18.96 -3.35 24.84
CA SER A 247 -19.96 -4.26 24.29
C SER A 247 -20.25 -4.03 22.81
N GLU A 248 -19.95 -2.85 22.28
CA GLU A 248 -20.23 -2.53 20.89
C GLU A 248 -19.20 -3.15 19.95
N LEU A 249 -19.70 -3.81 18.91
CA LEU A 249 -18.88 -4.43 17.88
C LEU A 249 -18.15 -3.35 17.08
N CYS A 250 -16.85 -3.52 16.90
CA CYS A 250 -16.04 -2.78 15.95
C CYS A 250 -15.05 -3.73 15.29
N GLY A 251 -15.05 -3.76 13.96
CA GLY A 251 -14.06 -4.51 13.20
C GLY A 251 -13.79 -3.89 11.84
N GLN A 252 -12.66 -4.23 11.24
CA GLN A 252 -12.26 -3.70 9.93
C GLN A 252 -11.79 -4.82 9.01
N VAL A 253 -12.24 -4.80 7.76
CA VAL A 253 -11.76 -5.69 6.71
C VAL A 253 -10.40 -5.20 6.21
N PHE A 254 -9.38 -6.05 6.28
CA PHE A 254 -8.02 -5.69 5.86
C PHE A 254 -7.46 -6.55 4.72
N LYS A 255 -8.03 -7.74 4.49
CA LYS A 255 -7.66 -8.64 3.39
C LYS A 255 -8.92 -9.26 2.78
N ILE A 256 -8.91 -9.40 1.47
CA ILE A 256 -9.90 -10.16 0.71
C ILE A 256 -9.17 -11.22 -0.11
N GLU A 257 -9.71 -12.43 -0.11
CA GLU A 257 -9.10 -13.57 -0.77
C GLU A 257 -10.17 -14.46 -1.41
N TYR A 258 -9.83 -15.08 -2.52
CA TYR A 258 -10.67 -16.08 -3.18
C TYR A 258 -10.09 -17.46 -2.97
N SER A 259 -10.86 -18.31 -2.27
CA SER A 259 -10.53 -19.72 -2.06
C SER A 259 -10.49 -20.51 -3.39
N GLU A 260 -9.92 -21.72 -3.37
CA GLU A 260 -9.90 -22.66 -4.51
C GLU A 260 -11.28 -22.91 -5.14
N LYS A 261 -12.35 -22.83 -4.34
CA LYS A 261 -13.74 -22.99 -4.82
C LYS A 261 -14.34 -21.66 -5.33
N ARG A 262 -13.50 -20.65 -5.57
CA ARG A 262 -13.87 -19.26 -5.91
C ARG A 262 -14.89 -18.64 -4.96
N ARG A 263 -14.85 -19.04 -3.68
CA ARG A 263 -15.60 -18.33 -2.63
C ARG A 263 -14.77 -17.17 -2.13
N ARG A 264 -15.39 -16.00 -2.09
CA ARG A 264 -14.83 -14.75 -1.57
C ARG A 264 -14.82 -14.76 -0.05
N LEU A 265 -13.64 -14.55 0.53
CA LEU A 265 -13.36 -14.57 1.96
C LEU A 265 -12.86 -13.18 2.38
N ALA A 266 -13.55 -12.55 3.32
CA ALA A 266 -13.15 -11.29 3.93
C ALA A 266 -12.51 -11.55 5.29
N TYR A 267 -11.28 -11.10 5.47
CA TYR A 267 -10.55 -11.17 6.75
C TYR A 267 -10.81 -9.88 7.54
N VAL A 268 -11.35 -10.04 8.74
CA VAL A 268 -11.79 -8.96 9.60
C VAL A 268 -11.02 -9.02 10.92
N ARG A 269 -10.36 -7.92 11.30
CA ARG A 269 -9.85 -7.75 12.66
C ARG A 269 -10.95 -7.16 13.53
N LEU A 270 -11.28 -7.83 14.63
CA LEU A 270 -12.17 -7.30 15.65
C LEU A 270 -11.38 -6.47 16.66
N TYR A 271 -11.77 -5.21 16.85
CA TYR A 271 -11.15 -4.27 17.80
C TYR A 271 -11.93 -4.12 19.11
N SER A 272 -13.24 -4.36 19.07
CA SER A 272 -14.11 -4.27 20.25
C SER A 272 -15.38 -5.09 20.04
N GLY A 273 -16.03 -5.46 21.15
CA GLY A 273 -17.26 -6.25 21.15
C GLY A 273 -17.04 -7.73 20.83
N ALA A 274 -18.13 -8.41 20.46
CA ALA A 274 -18.15 -9.80 20.07
C ALA A 274 -19.04 -10.00 18.85
N LEU A 275 -18.66 -10.91 17.97
CA LEU A 275 -19.39 -11.28 16.77
C LEU A 275 -19.91 -12.71 16.93
N HIS A 276 -21.21 -12.92 16.69
CA HIS A 276 -21.80 -14.25 16.74
C HIS A 276 -22.29 -14.70 15.37
N SER A 277 -22.30 -16.01 15.16
CA SER A 277 -22.98 -16.60 14.01
C SER A 277 -24.45 -16.21 14.01
N ARG A 278 -24.98 -15.84 12.85
CA ARG A 278 -26.36 -15.35 12.58
C ARG A 278 -26.64 -13.91 13.00
N ASP A 279 -25.64 -13.18 13.51
CA ASP A 279 -25.78 -11.75 13.79
C ASP A 279 -26.07 -10.94 12.52
N VAL A 280 -26.81 -9.85 12.70
CA VAL A 280 -27.03 -8.85 11.65
C VAL A 280 -26.23 -7.60 12.02
N VAL A 281 -25.12 -7.40 11.32
CA VAL A 281 -24.14 -6.35 11.60
C VAL A 281 -24.29 -5.21 10.59
N ARG A 282 -24.11 -3.98 11.06
CA ARG A 282 -24.12 -2.77 10.24
C ARG A 282 -22.73 -2.58 9.61
N ILE A 283 -22.67 -2.31 8.30
CA ILE A 283 -21.43 -1.89 7.62
C ILE A 283 -21.42 -0.38 7.44
N SER A 284 -22.53 0.17 6.97
CA SER A 284 -22.68 1.60 6.67
C SER A 284 -24.01 2.12 7.21
N GLU A 285 -24.33 3.40 7.02
CA GLU A 285 -25.64 3.92 7.40
C GLU A 285 -26.82 3.23 6.71
N LYS A 286 -26.57 2.61 5.55
CA LYS A 286 -27.63 2.05 4.69
C LYS A 286 -27.54 0.53 4.54
N GLU A 287 -26.42 -0.09 4.88
CA GLU A 287 -26.19 -1.51 4.61
C GLU A 287 -25.98 -2.34 5.88
N LYS A 288 -26.62 -3.51 5.90
CA LYS A 288 -26.49 -4.52 6.95
C LYS A 288 -26.16 -5.86 6.31
N ILE A 289 -25.30 -6.63 6.98
CA ILE A 289 -24.98 -8.00 6.58
C ILE A 289 -25.42 -8.97 7.64
N LYS A 290 -25.76 -10.18 7.21
CA LYS A 290 -25.99 -11.30 8.11
C LYS A 290 -24.77 -12.20 8.07
N ILE A 291 -24.23 -12.51 9.25
CA ILE A 291 -23.12 -13.46 9.40
C ILE A 291 -23.70 -14.87 9.32
N THR A 292 -23.35 -15.65 8.30
CA THR A 292 -23.87 -17.01 8.13
C THR A 292 -22.92 -18.05 8.72
N GLU A 293 -21.64 -17.87 8.46
CA GLU A 293 -20.55 -18.76 8.80
C GLU A 293 -19.33 -17.88 9.08
N MET A 294 -18.49 -18.32 10.01
CA MET A 294 -17.24 -17.65 10.30
C MET A 294 -16.19 -18.64 10.75
N SER A 295 -14.95 -18.37 10.36
CA SER A 295 -13.79 -19.18 10.73
C SER A 295 -12.78 -18.32 11.46
N ILE A 296 -12.09 -18.92 12.43
CA ILE A 296 -11.03 -18.27 13.20
C ILE A 296 -9.77 -19.15 13.10
N PRO A 297 -8.59 -18.55 12.81
CA PRO A 297 -7.32 -19.26 12.89
C PRO A 297 -7.09 -19.76 14.32
N THR A 298 -6.89 -21.07 14.47
CA THR A 298 -6.61 -21.74 15.76
C THR A 298 -5.54 -22.81 15.54
N ASN A 299 -4.38 -22.66 16.19
CA ASN A 299 -3.29 -23.64 16.18
C ASN A 299 -2.91 -24.13 14.77
N GLY A 300 -2.66 -23.20 13.85
CA GLY A 300 -2.24 -23.53 12.48
C GLY A 300 -3.37 -23.87 11.51
N GLU A 301 -4.62 -24.01 11.97
CA GLU A 301 -5.76 -24.40 11.15
C GLU A 301 -6.90 -23.36 11.18
N LEU A 302 -7.74 -23.36 10.15
CA LEU A 302 -8.95 -22.56 10.11
C LEU A 302 -10.12 -23.36 10.68
N CYS A 303 -10.57 -23.01 11.88
CA CYS A 303 -11.68 -23.68 12.55
C CYS A 303 -12.97 -22.86 12.45
N LEU A 304 -14.09 -23.53 12.23
CA LEU A 304 -15.41 -22.88 12.33
C LEU A 304 -15.69 -22.45 13.76
N ALA A 305 -16.24 -21.25 13.91
CA ALA A 305 -16.55 -20.67 15.22
C ALA A 305 -17.97 -20.10 15.23
N ASP A 306 -18.65 -20.25 16.38
CA ASP A 306 -19.97 -19.64 16.63
C ASP A 306 -19.87 -18.28 17.30
N THR A 307 -18.72 -17.96 17.91
CA THR A 307 -18.46 -16.66 18.55
C THR A 307 -17.00 -16.26 18.34
N ALA A 308 -16.78 -14.99 18.03
CA ALA A 308 -15.47 -14.35 17.94
C ALA A 308 -15.43 -13.12 18.87
N TYR A 309 -14.29 -12.89 19.50
CA TYR A 309 -14.14 -11.82 20.49
C TYR A 309 -13.19 -10.72 19.99
N SER A 310 -13.21 -9.59 20.71
CA SER A 310 -12.23 -8.53 20.53
C SER A 310 -10.80 -9.06 20.50
N GLY A 311 -10.03 -8.64 19.49
CA GLY A 311 -8.67 -9.08 19.21
C GLY A 311 -8.57 -10.23 18.20
N ASP A 312 -9.64 -10.99 17.95
CA ASP A 312 -9.62 -12.06 16.96
C ASP A 312 -9.56 -11.55 15.52
N ILE A 313 -8.95 -12.36 14.65
CA ILE A 313 -9.10 -12.26 13.20
C ILE A 313 -10.15 -13.28 12.77
N VAL A 314 -11.19 -12.80 12.12
CA VAL A 314 -12.33 -13.59 11.69
C VAL A 314 -12.37 -13.60 10.16
N ILE A 315 -12.58 -14.78 9.59
CA ILE A 315 -12.72 -14.98 8.16
C ILE A 315 -14.20 -15.22 7.86
N LEU A 316 -14.76 -14.34 7.03
CA LEU A 316 -16.18 -14.32 6.69
C LEU A 316 -16.35 -14.61 5.19
N PRO A 317 -17.06 -15.68 4.81
CA PRO A 317 -17.51 -15.86 3.44
C PRO A 317 -18.54 -14.77 3.09
N ASN A 318 -18.18 -13.83 2.22
CA ASN A 318 -19.05 -12.68 1.94
C ASN A 318 -18.76 -12.01 0.58
N ASP A 319 -19.84 -11.67 -0.14
CA ASP A 319 -19.77 -11.05 -1.47
C ASP A 319 -19.88 -9.52 -1.48
N VAL A 320 -20.18 -8.90 -0.34
CA VAL A 320 -20.50 -7.46 -0.21
C VAL A 320 -19.36 -6.67 0.42
N LEU A 321 -18.68 -7.25 1.42
CA LEU A 321 -17.65 -6.57 2.22
C LEU A 321 -16.45 -6.18 1.35
N GLN A 322 -16.15 -4.89 1.25
CA GLN A 322 -14.96 -4.41 0.52
C GLN A 322 -13.77 -4.20 1.47
N LEU A 323 -12.57 -4.07 0.91
CA LEU A 323 -11.39 -3.69 1.70
C LEU A 323 -11.64 -2.37 2.45
N ASN A 324 -11.13 -2.28 3.67
CA ASN A 324 -11.36 -1.19 4.62
C ASN A 324 -12.82 -1.00 5.07
N SER A 325 -13.76 -1.89 4.69
CA SER A 325 -15.11 -1.84 5.24
C SER A 325 -15.07 -2.01 6.75
N ILE A 326 -15.89 -1.23 7.44
CA ILE A 326 -15.99 -1.25 8.90
C ILE A 326 -17.26 -2.01 9.28
N LEU A 327 -17.16 -2.89 10.27
CA LEU A 327 -18.27 -3.63 10.85
C LEU A 327 -18.58 -3.02 12.22
N GLY A 328 -19.82 -2.58 12.41
CA GLY A 328 -20.32 -2.06 13.68
C GLY A 328 -20.07 -0.55 13.85
N ASN A 329 -19.45 -0.14 14.96
CA ASN A 329 -19.25 1.26 15.31
C ASN A 329 -17.86 1.77 14.84
N GLU A 330 -17.86 2.68 13.87
CA GLU A 330 -16.66 3.32 13.31
C GLU A 330 -15.89 4.19 14.32
N ILE A 331 -16.58 4.77 15.32
CA ILE A 331 -15.95 5.66 16.30
C ILE A 331 -14.95 4.89 17.20
N LEU A 332 -15.15 3.58 17.34
CA LEU A 332 -14.31 2.71 18.16
C LEU A 332 -13.07 2.19 17.42
N LEU A 333 -12.92 2.53 16.13
CA LEU A 333 -11.75 2.14 15.37
C LEU A 333 -10.52 2.87 15.92
N PRO A 334 -9.38 2.19 16.16
CA PRO A 334 -8.18 2.86 16.64
C PRO A 334 -7.73 3.92 15.62
N GLN A 335 -7.61 5.16 16.07
CA GLN A 335 -7.06 6.26 15.28
C GLN A 335 -5.55 6.07 15.11
N ARG A 336 -5.16 5.33 14.07
CA ARG A 336 -3.78 5.29 13.59
C ARG A 336 -3.63 6.27 12.43
N GLU A 337 -2.41 6.76 12.21
CA GLU A 337 -2.09 7.48 10.98
C GLU A 337 -2.34 6.54 9.80
N SER A 338 -3.47 6.73 9.12
CA SER A 338 -3.74 6.05 7.87
C SER A 338 -2.80 6.62 6.84
N ILE A 339 -1.92 5.79 6.29
CA ILE A 339 -1.18 6.17 5.09
C ILE A 339 -2.23 6.24 3.97
N GLU A 340 -2.25 7.36 3.25
CA GLU A 340 -3.13 7.49 2.08
C GLU A 340 -2.89 6.31 1.14
N ASN A 341 -3.96 5.66 0.69
CA ASN A 341 -3.84 4.55 -0.24
C ASN A 341 -3.04 5.01 -1.46
N PRO A 342 -1.91 4.36 -1.80
CA PRO A 342 -1.14 4.75 -2.97
C PRO A 342 -2.04 4.77 -4.21
N LEU A 343 -1.78 5.66 -5.15
CA LEU A 343 -2.44 5.60 -6.44
C LEU A 343 -1.62 4.74 -7.40
N PRO A 344 -2.26 3.99 -8.32
CA PRO A 344 -1.55 3.35 -9.42
C PRO A 344 -0.82 4.41 -10.25
N ILE A 345 0.42 4.15 -10.62
CA ILE A 345 1.28 5.12 -11.35
C ILE A 345 1.54 4.65 -12.79
N LEU A 346 1.49 3.33 -13.00
CA LEU A 346 1.70 2.69 -14.27
C LEU A 346 0.38 2.15 -14.81
N GLN A 347 0.28 2.09 -16.14
CA GLN A 347 -0.78 1.40 -16.83
C GLN A 347 -0.25 0.63 -18.05
N THR A 348 -0.94 -0.44 -18.41
CA THR A 348 -0.66 -1.22 -19.61
C THR A 348 -1.96 -1.76 -20.21
N THR A 349 -1.88 -2.22 -21.45
CA THR A 349 -2.95 -2.98 -22.10
C THR A 349 -2.64 -4.46 -21.96
N ILE A 350 -3.66 -5.22 -21.54
CA ILE A 350 -3.61 -6.68 -21.44
C ILE A 350 -4.56 -7.31 -22.47
N GLU A 351 -4.04 -8.26 -23.23
CA GLU A 351 -4.78 -8.98 -24.26
C GLU A 351 -4.64 -10.49 -24.03
N VAL A 352 -5.68 -11.25 -24.34
CA VAL A 352 -5.61 -12.72 -24.31
C VAL A 352 -5.09 -13.24 -25.64
N LYS A 353 -4.21 -14.25 -25.63
CA LYS A 353 -3.77 -14.90 -26.88
C LYS A 353 -4.93 -15.59 -27.60
N LYS A 354 -5.91 -16.10 -26.84
CA LYS A 354 -7.11 -16.78 -27.34
C LYS A 354 -8.35 -15.99 -26.91
N SER A 355 -9.15 -15.54 -27.87
CA SER A 355 -10.36 -14.74 -27.59
C SER A 355 -11.36 -15.43 -26.65
N GLU A 356 -11.37 -16.77 -26.62
CA GLU A 356 -12.19 -17.60 -25.72
C GLU A 356 -11.84 -17.39 -24.24
N GLN A 357 -10.60 -17.02 -23.92
CA GLN A 357 -10.15 -16.80 -22.53
C GLN A 357 -10.48 -15.40 -22.00
N ARG A 358 -11.10 -14.54 -22.83
CA ARG A 358 -11.38 -13.15 -22.45
C ARG A 358 -12.30 -13.03 -21.25
N GLU A 359 -13.33 -13.87 -21.16
CA GLU A 359 -14.26 -13.89 -20.03
C GLU A 359 -13.55 -14.32 -18.74
N VAL A 360 -12.75 -15.40 -18.82
CA VAL A 360 -11.93 -15.90 -17.70
C VAL A 360 -10.92 -14.84 -17.24
N LEU A 361 -10.33 -14.08 -18.17
CA LEU A 361 -9.43 -12.98 -17.83
C LEU A 361 -10.17 -11.89 -17.02
N LEU A 362 -11.38 -11.49 -17.43
CA LEU A 362 -12.13 -10.47 -16.72
C LEU A 362 -12.56 -10.93 -15.32
N GLU A 363 -12.97 -12.19 -15.19
CA GLU A 363 -13.23 -12.81 -13.88
C GLU A 363 -11.97 -12.78 -13.00
N ALA A 364 -10.84 -13.25 -13.53
CA ALA A 364 -9.58 -13.30 -12.81
C ALA A 364 -9.09 -11.90 -12.39
N LEU A 365 -9.16 -10.91 -13.28
CA LEU A 365 -8.79 -9.52 -12.97
C LEU A 365 -9.72 -8.92 -11.90
N THR A 366 -11.01 -9.27 -11.91
CA THR A 366 -11.95 -8.88 -10.84
C THR A 366 -11.51 -9.44 -9.51
N GLU A 367 -11.25 -10.75 -9.45
CA GLU A 367 -10.80 -11.43 -8.23
C GLU A 367 -9.49 -10.86 -7.69
N ILE A 368 -8.52 -10.56 -8.57
CA ILE A 368 -7.22 -9.99 -8.16
C ILE A 368 -7.37 -8.53 -7.72
N SER A 369 -8.14 -7.70 -8.44
CA SER A 369 -8.35 -6.28 -8.10
C SER A 369 -9.10 -6.06 -6.78
N ASP A 370 -9.96 -7.00 -6.41
CA ASP A 370 -10.70 -6.97 -5.15
C ASP A 370 -9.79 -7.29 -3.95
N GLY A 371 -8.73 -8.07 -4.17
CA GLY A 371 -7.67 -8.32 -3.19
C GLY A 371 -6.61 -7.21 -3.12
N ASP A 372 -6.35 -6.49 -4.22
CA ASP A 372 -5.36 -5.42 -4.28
C ASP A 372 -5.95 -4.10 -4.86
N PRO A 373 -6.28 -3.10 -4.01
CA PRO A 373 -6.77 -1.78 -4.42
C PRO A 373 -5.83 -1.00 -5.35
N LEU A 374 -4.53 -1.32 -5.34
CA LEU A 374 -3.56 -0.71 -6.24
C LEU A 374 -3.60 -1.30 -7.64
N LEU A 375 -4.24 -2.47 -7.78
CA LEU A 375 -4.52 -3.06 -9.07
C LEU A 375 -5.92 -2.66 -9.50
N LYS A 376 -6.00 -1.73 -10.44
CA LYS A 376 -7.28 -1.34 -11.06
C LYS A 376 -7.30 -1.80 -12.49
N TYR A 377 -8.45 -2.23 -12.97
CA TYR A 377 -8.63 -2.46 -14.38
C TYR A 377 -9.94 -1.83 -14.85
N TYR A 378 -9.98 -1.49 -16.12
CA TYR A 378 -11.21 -1.10 -16.78
C TYR A 378 -11.20 -1.59 -18.23
N VAL A 379 -12.40 -1.78 -18.77
CA VAL A 379 -12.59 -2.13 -20.18
C VAL A 379 -12.97 -0.88 -20.92
N ASP A 380 -12.19 -0.51 -21.93
CA ASP A 380 -12.54 0.60 -22.80
C ASP A 380 -13.82 0.25 -23.56
N THR A 381 -14.87 1.06 -23.40
CA THR A 381 -16.18 0.79 -24.02
C THR A 381 -16.16 0.86 -25.55
N THR A 382 -15.10 1.43 -26.12
CA THR A 382 -14.98 1.77 -27.53
C THR A 382 -13.95 0.93 -28.27
N THR A 383 -12.75 0.78 -27.72
CA THR A 383 -11.74 -0.13 -28.30
C THR A 383 -11.94 -1.58 -27.84
N HIS A 384 -12.70 -1.78 -26.76
CA HIS A 384 -12.80 -3.07 -26.07
C HIS A 384 -11.43 -3.59 -25.61
N GLU A 385 -10.44 -2.73 -25.45
CA GLU A 385 -9.17 -3.10 -24.83
C GLU A 385 -9.33 -3.14 -23.31
N ILE A 386 -8.58 -4.02 -22.67
CA ILE A 386 -8.55 -4.13 -21.21
C ILE A 386 -7.30 -3.38 -20.74
N ILE A 387 -7.50 -2.37 -19.92
CA ILE A 387 -6.43 -1.52 -19.40
C ILE A 387 -6.24 -1.86 -17.93
N LEU A 388 -5.00 -2.15 -17.57
CA LEU A 388 -4.59 -2.55 -16.22
C LEU A 388 -3.65 -1.47 -15.66
N SER A 389 -4.01 -0.93 -14.50
CA SER A 389 -3.25 0.08 -13.76
C SER A 389 -2.68 -0.51 -12.47
N PHE A 390 -1.41 -0.26 -12.20
CA PHE A 390 -0.67 -0.86 -11.09
C PHE A 390 0.48 0.04 -10.59
N LEU A 391 1.20 -0.38 -9.54
CA LEU A 391 2.25 0.41 -8.90
C LEU A 391 3.64 0.17 -9.52
N GLY A 392 4.04 -1.09 -9.71
CA GLY A 392 5.40 -1.47 -10.10
C GLY A 392 5.49 -2.62 -11.10
N LYS A 393 6.62 -2.71 -11.81
CA LYS A 393 6.84 -3.74 -12.84
C LYS A 393 6.88 -5.16 -12.25
N VAL A 394 7.38 -5.36 -11.03
CA VAL A 394 7.40 -6.70 -10.40
C VAL A 394 5.98 -7.13 -10.04
N GLN A 395 5.13 -6.20 -9.59
CA GLN A 395 3.71 -6.45 -9.38
C GLN A 395 3.04 -6.98 -10.66
N MET A 396 3.31 -6.35 -11.81
CA MET A 396 2.81 -6.80 -13.12
C MET A 396 3.29 -8.22 -13.48
N GLU A 397 4.57 -8.53 -13.30
CA GLU A 397 5.11 -9.88 -13.55
C GLU A 397 4.44 -10.94 -12.68
N VAL A 398 4.20 -10.62 -11.41
CA VAL A 398 3.52 -11.52 -10.48
C VAL A 398 2.07 -11.73 -10.90
N ILE A 399 1.37 -10.68 -11.35
CA ILE A 399 0.00 -10.81 -11.86
C ILE A 399 -0.03 -11.70 -13.11
N CYS A 400 0.90 -11.55 -14.05
CA CYS A 400 1.01 -12.45 -15.21
C CYS A 400 1.15 -13.90 -14.76
N ALA A 401 2.06 -14.16 -13.82
CA ALA A 401 2.28 -15.50 -13.32
C ALA A 401 1.05 -16.06 -12.59
N ILE A 402 0.32 -15.24 -11.82
CA ILE A 402 -0.95 -15.64 -11.19
C ILE A 402 -2.01 -15.99 -12.25
N LEU A 403 -2.13 -15.19 -13.31
CA LEU A 403 -3.05 -15.45 -14.42
C LEU A 403 -2.75 -16.80 -15.10
N GLU A 404 -1.48 -17.10 -15.34
CA GLU A 404 -1.04 -18.35 -15.97
C GLU A 404 -1.18 -19.57 -15.03
N GLU A 405 -0.69 -19.46 -13.79
CA GLU A 405 -0.64 -20.60 -12.86
C GLU A 405 -2.01 -20.92 -12.24
N LYS A 406 -2.75 -19.91 -11.77
CA LYS A 406 -4.02 -20.10 -11.03
C LYS A 406 -5.23 -20.12 -11.96
N TYR A 407 -5.25 -19.25 -12.96
CA TYR A 407 -6.42 -19.09 -13.84
C TYR A 407 -6.23 -19.74 -15.22
N HIS A 408 -5.02 -20.24 -15.53
CA HIS A 408 -4.68 -20.84 -16.82
C HIS A 408 -4.98 -19.92 -18.02
N VAL A 409 -4.81 -18.61 -17.82
CA VAL A 409 -4.99 -17.58 -18.84
C VAL A 409 -3.62 -17.17 -19.38
N GLU A 410 -3.43 -17.36 -20.69
CA GLU A 410 -2.23 -16.87 -21.37
C GLU A 410 -2.48 -15.44 -21.85
N ALA A 411 -2.02 -14.48 -21.05
CA ALA A 411 -2.13 -13.06 -21.35
C ALA A 411 -0.83 -12.51 -21.97
N GLU A 412 -0.98 -11.61 -22.94
CA GLU A 412 0.10 -10.79 -23.48
C GLU A 412 -0.07 -9.36 -22.97
N ILE A 413 0.99 -8.80 -22.39
CA ILE A 413 0.98 -7.47 -21.80
C ILE A 413 1.96 -6.58 -22.57
N LYS A 414 1.49 -5.39 -22.97
CA LYS A 414 2.32 -4.38 -23.65
C LYS A 414 3.27 -3.70 -22.66
N GLU A 415 4.27 -2.98 -23.17
CA GLU A 415 5.15 -2.19 -22.30
C GLU A 415 4.35 -1.15 -21.50
N PRO A 416 4.55 -1.07 -20.16
CA PRO A 416 3.79 -0.15 -19.34
C PRO A 416 4.20 1.30 -19.58
N THR A 417 3.21 2.18 -19.52
CA THR A 417 3.39 3.64 -19.61
C THR A 417 2.92 4.29 -18.31
N VAL A 418 3.45 5.46 -17.98
CA VAL A 418 2.97 6.23 -16.83
C VAL A 418 1.62 6.88 -17.13
N ILE A 419 0.80 7.10 -16.11
CA ILE A 419 -0.48 7.78 -16.24
C ILE A 419 -0.21 9.29 -16.25
N TYR A 420 -0.41 9.95 -17.39
CA TYR A 420 -0.33 11.41 -17.50
C TYR A 420 -1.70 12.06 -17.26
N MET A 421 -1.69 13.36 -16.98
CA MET A 421 -2.88 14.22 -16.93
C MET A 421 -2.68 15.46 -17.81
N GLU A 422 -3.74 16.20 -18.11
CA GLU A 422 -3.67 17.47 -18.85
C GLU A 422 -4.19 18.62 -17.99
N ARG A 423 -3.60 19.79 -18.16
CA ARG A 423 -4.06 21.02 -17.50
C ARG A 423 -4.13 22.16 -18.52
N PRO A 424 -5.16 23.02 -18.47
CA PRO A 424 -5.20 24.22 -19.31
C PRO A 424 -4.08 25.20 -18.91
N LEU A 425 -3.50 25.91 -19.88
CA LEU A 425 -2.43 26.89 -19.61
C LEU A 425 -2.96 28.28 -19.25
N GLY A 426 -4.13 28.65 -19.75
CA GLY A 426 -4.71 29.97 -19.55
C GLY A 426 -6.23 29.96 -19.50
N LYS A 427 -6.82 31.09 -19.15
CA LYS A 427 -8.26 31.27 -19.21
C LYS A 427 -8.72 31.32 -20.67
N ALA A 428 -9.72 30.51 -21.01
CA ALA A 428 -10.39 30.60 -22.31
C ALA A 428 -11.89 30.37 -22.18
N GLU A 429 -12.62 31.00 -23.08
CA GLU A 429 -14.07 30.84 -23.20
C GLU A 429 -14.41 30.43 -24.62
N TYR A 430 -15.34 29.50 -24.74
CA TYR A 430 -15.85 29.06 -26.02
C TYR A 430 -17.35 28.87 -25.96
N THR A 431 -18.02 29.21 -27.06
CA THR A 431 -19.44 28.93 -27.21
C THR A 431 -19.75 28.42 -28.59
N ILE A 432 -20.60 27.40 -28.61
CA ILE A 432 -21.29 26.95 -29.80
C ILE A 432 -22.76 27.34 -29.66
N HIS A 433 -23.25 28.13 -30.61
CA HIS A 433 -24.64 28.57 -30.68
C HIS A 433 -25.52 27.57 -31.43
N ILE A 434 -26.77 27.44 -31.00
CA ILE A 434 -27.82 26.73 -31.72
C ILE A 434 -28.03 27.35 -33.11
N GLU A 435 -28.41 26.52 -34.10
CA GLU A 435 -28.65 26.94 -35.50
C GLU A 435 -27.45 27.53 -36.26
N VAL A 436 -26.25 27.56 -35.65
CA VAL A 436 -25.02 28.01 -36.30
C VAL A 436 -24.20 26.79 -36.75
N PRO A 437 -24.02 26.54 -38.07
CA PRO A 437 -23.18 25.46 -38.55
C PRO A 437 -21.74 25.59 -38.01
N PRO A 438 -21.07 24.48 -37.61
CA PRO A 438 -21.43 23.09 -37.84
C PRO A 438 -22.20 22.42 -36.70
N ASN A 439 -22.82 23.17 -35.77
CA ASN A 439 -23.58 22.61 -34.66
C ASN A 439 -24.85 21.87 -35.14
N PRO A 440 -24.98 20.55 -34.96
CA PRO A 440 -26.18 19.81 -35.32
C PRO A 440 -27.19 19.71 -34.16
N PHE A 441 -26.82 20.15 -32.96
CA PHE A 441 -27.60 19.98 -31.74
C PHE A 441 -28.50 21.19 -31.49
N TRP A 442 -29.69 20.94 -30.96
CA TRP A 442 -30.60 21.98 -30.53
C TRP A 442 -30.22 22.53 -29.15
N ALA A 443 -28.97 23.00 -29.01
CA ALA A 443 -28.48 23.59 -27.76
C ALA A 443 -27.41 24.64 -28.06
N THR A 444 -27.43 25.74 -27.29
CA THR A 444 -26.28 26.66 -27.14
C THR A 444 -25.60 26.34 -25.82
N ILE A 445 -24.28 26.20 -25.81
CA ILE A 445 -23.48 26.02 -24.59
C ILE A 445 -22.25 26.92 -24.65
N GLY A 446 -22.10 27.78 -23.65
CA GLY A 446 -20.90 28.54 -23.37
C GLY A 446 -20.19 28.04 -22.12
N LEU A 447 -18.93 27.60 -22.28
CA LEU A 447 -18.07 27.18 -21.17
C LEU A 447 -16.87 28.11 -21.08
N SER A 448 -16.47 28.44 -19.85
CA SER A 448 -15.17 29.01 -19.54
C SER A 448 -14.32 27.95 -18.83
N VAL A 449 -13.03 27.93 -19.14
CA VAL A 449 -12.03 27.09 -18.49
C VAL A 449 -10.93 27.99 -17.97
N GLU A 450 -10.58 27.83 -16.71
CA GLU A 450 -9.52 28.56 -16.03
C GLU A 450 -8.57 27.57 -15.33
N PRO A 451 -7.24 27.75 -15.40
CA PRO A 451 -6.32 26.92 -14.65
C PRO A 451 -6.43 27.18 -13.15
N LEU A 452 -6.39 26.11 -12.36
CA LEU A 452 -6.23 26.16 -10.91
C LEU A 452 -4.79 25.79 -10.51
N PRO A 453 -4.37 26.07 -9.26
CA PRO A 453 -3.12 25.55 -8.73
C PRO A 453 -3.03 24.02 -8.85
N LEU A 454 -1.82 23.48 -8.98
CA LEU A 454 -1.60 22.02 -9.06
C LEU A 454 -2.19 21.30 -7.84
N GLY A 455 -2.89 20.19 -8.08
CA GLY A 455 -3.57 19.40 -7.05
C GLY A 455 -4.95 19.93 -6.62
N SER A 456 -5.50 20.92 -7.31
CA SER A 456 -6.86 21.43 -7.04
C SER A 456 -7.97 20.53 -7.60
N GLY A 457 -7.62 19.63 -8.52
CA GLY A 457 -8.57 18.78 -9.24
C GLY A 457 -9.50 19.57 -10.17
N VAL A 458 -10.56 18.91 -10.64
CA VAL A 458 -11.57 19.54 -11.51
C VAL A 458 -12.67 20.15 -10.67
N GLN A 459 -12.89 21.46 -10.81
CA GLN A 459 -13.98 22.18 -10.18
C GLN A 459 -15.00 22.60 -11.22
N TYR A 460 -16.28 22.27 -11.01
CA TYR A 460 -17.38 22.66 -11.88
C TYR A 460 -18.30 23.65 -11.18
N GLU A 461 -18.63 24.75 -11.85
CA GLU A 461 -19.57 25.75 -11.37
C GLU A 461 -20.61 26.08 -12.46
N SER A 462 -21.89 26.13 -12.11
CA SER A 462 -22.94 26.64 -13.00
C SER A 462 -23.31 28.05 -12.60
N ARG A 463 -23.12 29.03 -13.50
CA ARG A 463 -23.58 30.42 -13.31
C ARG A 463 -24.97 30.64 -13.91
N VAL A 464 -25.54 29.64 -14.55
CA VAL A 464 -26.87 29.69 -15.15
C VAL A 464 -27.93 29.48 -14.07
N SER A 465 -28.84 30.45 -13.93
CA SER A 465 -29.92 30.36 -12.94
C SER A 465 -30.90 29.22 -13.23
N LEU A 466 -31.37 28.53 -12.18
CA LEU A 466 -32.36 27.44 -12.28
C LEU A 466 -33.70 27.88 -12.89
N GLY A 467 -34.02 29.18 -12.79
CA GLY A 467 -35.22 29.76 -13.39
C GLY A 467 -35.11 29.92 -14.92
N TYR A 468 -33.89 29.97 -15.46
CA TYR A 468 -33.63 30.13 -16.90
C TYR A 468 -33.45 28.78 -17.60
N LEU A 469 -32.66 27.88 -17.00
CA LEU A 469 -32.44 26.52 -17.51
C LEU A 469 -32.66 25.52 -16.37
N ASN A 470 -33.53 24.53 -16.59
CA ASN A 470 -33.89 23.57 -15.55
C ASN A 470 -32.69 22.70 -15.11
N GLN A 471 -32.82 22.07 -13.94
CA GLN A 471 -31.76 21.24 -13.37
C GLN A 471 -31.38 20.04 -14.27
N SER A 472 -32.32 19.46 -15.00
CA SER A 472 -32.06 18.30 -15.86
C SER A 472 -31.09 18.62 -17.00
N PHE A 473 -31.22 19.81 -17.62
CA PHE A 473 -30.26 20.27 -18.64
C PHE A 473 -28.92 20.62 -18.01
N GLN A 474 -28.89 21.28 -16.85
CA GLN A 474 -27.64 21.60 -16.16
C GLN A 474 -26.86 20.34 -15.74
N ASN A 475 -27.56 19.33 -15.23
CA ASN A 475 -26.97 18.03 -14.92
C ASN A 475 -26.41 17.36 -16.18
N ALA A 476 -27.11 17.45 -17.31
CA ALA A 476 -26.63 16.90 -18.58
C ALA A 476 -25.36 17.62 -19.07
N VAL A 477 -25.25 18.94 -18.88
CA VAL A 477 -24.01 19.69 -19.15
C VAL A 477 -22.88 19.20 -18.26
N MET A 478 -23.12 19.08 -16.95
CA MET A 478 -22.13 18.57 -15.99
C MET A 478 -21.66 17.15 -16.35
N GLU A 479 -22.58 16.25 -16.71
CA GLU A 479 -22.25 14.89 -17.18
C GLU A 479 -21.39 14.93 -18.45
N GLY A 480 -21.75 15.79 -19.42
CA GLY A 480 -20.98 15.95 -20.65
C GLY A 480 -19.61 16.59 -20.43
N VAL A 481 -19.48 17.51 -19.47
CA VAL A 481 -18.19 18.08 -19.04
C VAL A 481 -17.33 17.01 -18.38
N ARG A 482 -17.88 16.21 -17.45
CA ARG A 482 -17.15 15.09 -16.83
C ARG A 482 -16.62 14.12 -17.88
N TYR A 483 -17.46 13.74 -18.84
CA TYR A 483 -17.03 12.92 -19.98
C TYR A 483 -15.94 13.58 -20.82
N GLY A 484 -16.04 14.89 -21.06
CA GLY A 484 -15.01 15.66 -21.77
C GLY A 484 -13.67 15.76 -21.02
N CYS A 485 -13.70 15.73 -19.69
CA CYS A 485 -12.51 15.71 -18.84
C CYS A 485 -11.78 14.36 -18.88
N GLU A 486 -12.43 13.25 -19.26
CA GLU A 486 -11.75 11.94 -19.35
C GLU A 486 -10.61 11.93 -20.37
N GLN A 487 -10.70 12.74 -21.43
CA GLN A 487 -9.65 12.86 -22.44
C GLN A 487 -9.54 14.29 -22.99
N GLY A 488 -8.41 14.94 -22.71
CA GLY A 488 -8.03 16.23 -23.25
C GLY A 488 -7.52 16.18 -24.69
N MET A 489 -6.61 17.09 -25.02
CA MET A 489 -6.04 17.25 -26.36
C MET A 489 -4.97 16.20 -26.67
N TYR A 490 -4.25 15.75 -25.65
CA TYR A 490 -3.26 14.69 -25.73
C TYR A 490 -3.84 13.30 -25.40
N GLY A 491 -5.13 13.22 -25.11
CA GLY A 491 -5.86 11.97 -24.87
C GLY A 491 -5.87 11.52 -23.41
N TRP A 492 -5.37 12.35 -22.50
CA TRP A 492 -5.25 12.06 -21.07
C TRP A 492 -6.29 12.81 -20.24
N GLU A 493 -6.52 12.39 -19.00
CA GLU A 493 -7.51 13.01 -18.13
C GLU A 493 -7.16 14.47 -17.81
N VAL A 494 -8.12 15.37 -17.92
CA VAL A 494 -7.96 16.81 -17.64
C VAL A 494 -8.16 17.07 -16.14
N THR A 495 -7.22 17.77 -15.52
CA THR A 495 -7.23 18.10 -14.09
C THR A 495 -6.89 19.58 -13.84
N ASP A 496 -6.89 19.98 -12.56
CA ASP A 496 -6.43 21.28 -12.05
C ASP A 496 -7.02 22.47 -12.81
N CYS A 497 -8.33 22.44 -13.01
CA CYS A 497 -9.06 23.47 -13.73
C CYS A 497 -10.44 23.74 -13.16
N LYS A 498 -10.88 24.99 -13.33
CA LYS A 498 -12.23 25.43 -13.04
C LYS A 498 -12.99 25.56 -14.35
N ILE A 499 -14.09 24.83 -14.46
CA ILE A 499 -14.98 24.86 -15.61
C ILE A 499 -16.27 25.54 -15.18
N CYS A 500 -16.57 26.70 -15.76
CA CYS A 500 -17.84 27.39 -15.48
C CYS A 500 -18.79 27.25 -16.67
N PHE A 501 -20.02 26.85 -16.37
CA PHE A 501 -21.13 26.96 -17.32
C PHE A 501 -21.68 28.38 -17.26
N GLU A 502 -21.26 29.20 -18.22
CA GLU A 502 -21.53 30.65 -18.26
C GLU A 502 -22.94 30.93 -18.79
N TYR A 503 -23.31 30.29 -19.90
CA TYR A 503 -24.61 30.48 -20.52
C TYR A 503 -25.02 29.28 -21.36
N GLY A 504 -26.33 29.09 -21.54
CA GLY A 504 -26.84 28.13 -22.50
C GLY A 504 -28.28 28.40 -22.88
N GLU A 505 -28.62 28.17 -24.14
CA GLU A 505 -29.94 28.45 -24.71
C GLU A 505 -30.57 27.16 -25.24
N TYR A 506 -31.89 27.09 -25.16
CA TYR A 506 -32.68 25.96 -25.63
C TYR A 506 -33.90 26.46 -26.42
N TYR A 507 -34.39 25.65 -27.34
CA TYR A 507 -35.62 25.87 -28.09
C TYR A 507 -36.64 24.78 -27.73
N SER A 508 -37.72 25.17 -27.05
CA SER A 508 -38.82 24.25 -26.78
C SER A 508 -39.67 24.06 -28.05
N PRO A 509 -40.07 22.84 -28.43
CA PRO A 509 -39.91 21.56 -27.70
C PRO A 509 -38.75 20.68 -28.19
N VAL A 510 -37.89 21.17 -29.09
CA VAL A 510 -36.91 20.32 -29.80
C VAL A 510 -35.63 20.07 -29.00
N SER A 511 -35.25 20.96 -28.09
CA SER A 511 -34.07 20.79 -27.24
C SER A 511 -34.29 19.74 -26.17
N THR A 512 -33.37 18.78 -26.10
CA THR A 512 -33.38 17.71 -25.11
C THR A 512 -32.11 17.75 -24.24
N PRO A 513 -32.14 17.20 -23.01
CA PRO A 513 -30.93 17.08 -22.20
C PRO A 513 -29.81 16.31 -22.90
N ALA A 514 -30.14 15.39 -23.82
CA ALA A 514 -29.16 14.66 -24.61
C ALA A 514 -28.34 15.57 -25.54
N ASP A 515 -28.97 16.61 -26.11
CA ASP A 515 -28.29 17.60 -26.96
C ASP A 515 -27.20 18.33 -26.17
N PHE A 516 -27.53 18.74 -24.94
CA PHE A 516 -26.58 19.40 -24.05
C PHE A 516 -25.43 18.46 -23.67
N ARG A 517 -25.75 17.22 -23.26
CA ARG A 517 -24.74 16.21 -22.88
C ARG A 517 -23.73 15.93 -24.00
N LEU A 518 -24.18 15.86 -25.25
CA LEU A 518 -23.33 15.58 -26.41
C LEU A 518 -22.54 16.81 -26.89
N LEU A 519 -23.09 18.02 -26.73
CA LEU A 519 -22.43 19.26 -27.13
C LEU A 519 -21.36 19.72 -26.12
N SER A 520 -21.59 19.53 -24.81
CA SER A 520 -20.65 19.92 -23.75
C SER A 520 -19.19 19.49 -23.95
N PRO A 521 -18.87 18.21 -24.24
CA PRO A 521 -17.47 17.80 -24.43
C PRO A 521 -16.82 18.46 -25.66
N ILE A 522 -17.60 18.82 -26.68
CA ILE A 522 -17.11 19.52 -27.87
C ILE A 522 -16.76 20.97 -27.52
N VAL A 523 -17.64 21.66 -26.79
CA VAL A 523 -17.39 23.04 -26.32
C VAL A 523 -16.16 23.07 -25.42
N LEU A 524 -16.05 22.11 -24.49
CA LEU A 524 -14.91 21.99 -23.60
C LEU A 524 -13.61 21.79 -24.39
N GLU A 525 -13.61 20.90 -25.38
CA GLU A 525 -12.44 20.67 -26.25
C GLU A 525 -11.99 21.95 -26.98
N GLN A 526 -12.93 22.74 -27.49
CA GLN A 526 -12.60 24.01 -28.15
C GLN A 526 -12.07 25.05 -27.16
N ALA A 527 -12.64 25.10 -25.94
CA ALA A 527 -12.14 25.95 -24.88
C ALA A 527 -10.71 25.55 -24.46
N LEU A 528 -10.44 24.26 -24.27
CA LEU A 528 -9.11 23.73 -23.96
C LEU A 528 -8.10 24.01 -25.09
N ARG A 529 -8.51 23.88 -26.36
CA ARG A 529 -7.66 24.24 -27.49
C ARG A 529 -7.27 25.71 -27.48
N ARG A 530 -8.22 26.62 -27.18
CA ARG A 530 -7.95 28.05 -27.08
C ARG A 530 -7.09 28.40 -25.87
N ALA A 531 -7.30 27.72 -24.74
CA ALA A 531 -6.50 27.87 -23.54
C ALA A 531 -5.06 27.39 -23.74
N GLY A 532 -4.86 26.41 -24.64
CA GLY A 532 -3.68 25.57 -24.67
C GLY A 532 -3.70 24.57 -23.51
N THR A 533 -3.11 23.40 -23.70
CA THR A 533 -2.97 22.39 -22.64
C THR A 533 -1.49 22.05 -22.43
N GLU A 534 -1.13 21.79 -21.18
CA GLU A 534 0.14 21.19 -20.79
C GLU A 534 -0.10 19.77 -20.28
N LEU A 535 0.86 18.89 -20.55
CA LEU A 535 0.85 17.52 -20.04
C LEU A 535 1.50 17.53 -18.66
N LEU A 536 0.87 16.89 -17.69
CA LEU A 536 1.39 16.66 -16.35
C LEU A 536 1.82 15.19 -16.22
N GLU A 537 2.97 14.95 -15.62
CA GLU A 537 3.45 13.61 -15.26
C GLU A 537 3.53 13.45 -13.74
N PRO A 538 3.37 12.23 -13.22
CA PRO A 538 3.45 11.98 -11.79
C PRO A 538 4.90 12.08 -11.31
N TYR A 539 5.10 12.87 -10.27
CA TYR A 539 6.38 13.06 -9.60
C TYR A 539 6.38 12.37 -8.24
N LEU A 540 7.48 11.66 -8.01
CA LEU A 540 7.77 10.98 -6.77
C LEU A 540 8.72 11.84 -5.95
N TYR A 541 8.43 11.99 -4.67
CA TYR A 541 9.45 12.36 -3.70
C TYR A 541 10.32 11.12 -3.47
N PHE A 542 11.64 11.26 -3.52
CA PHE A 542 12.56 10.18 -3.24
C PHE A 542 13.48 10.51 -2.07
N GLU A 543 13.81 9.48 -1.30
CA GLU A 543 14.91 9.49 -0.35
C GLU A 543 15.85 8.34 -0.67
N ILE A 544 17.06 8.68 -1.12
CA ILE A 544 18.12 7.72 -1.38
C ILE A 544 19.08 7.69 -0.22
N TYR A 545 19.34 6.48 0.28
CA TYR A 545 20.38 6.18 1.24
C TYR A 545 21.47 5.43 0.51
N ALA A 546 22.68 5.96 0.50
CA ALA A 546 23.83 5.30 -0.11
C ALA A 546 25.08 5.49 0.75
N PRO A 547 26.09 4.62 0.65
CA PRO A 547 27.39 4.90 1.23
C PRO A 547 27.98 6.22 0.70
N GLN A 548 28.68 6.96 1.56
CA GLN A 548 29.28 8.26 1.18
C GLN A 548 30.16 8.19 -0.07
N GLU A 549 30.83 7.06 -0.29
CA GLU A 549 31.71 6.81 -1.45
C GLU A 549 30.98 7.01 -2.79
N TYR A 550 29.67 6.78 -2.82
CA TYR A 550 28.85 6.87 -4.02
C TYR A 550 28.12 8.21 -4.18
N LEU A 551 28.30 9.16 -3.26
CA LEU A 551 27.64 10.46 -3.28
C LEU A 551 27.81 11.18 -4.63
N SER A 552 29.05 11.34 -5.08
CA SER A 552 29.35 12.07 -6.32
C SER A 552 28.64 11.44 -7.52
N ARG A 553 28.64 10.09 -7.59
CA ARG A 553 27.98 9.37 -8.68
C ARG A 553 26.46 9.53 -8.61
N ALA A 554 25.86 9.29 -7.45
CA ALA A 554 24.43 9.42 -7.26
C ALA A 554 23.93 10.85 -7.56
N TYR A 555 24.68 11.87 -7.13
CA TYR A 555 24.38 13.28 -7.40
C TYR A 555 24.48 13.63 -8.89
N HIS A 556 25.45 13.07 -9.62
CA HIS A 556 25.60 13.30 -11.06
C HIS A 556 24.63 12.50 -11.93
N ASP A 557 24.21 11.31 -11.48
CA ASP A 557 23.24 10.48 -12.19
C ASP A 557 21.80 10.98 -12.02
N ALA A 558 21.45 11.60 -10.89
CA ALA A 558 20.07 12.05 -10.64
C ALA A 558 19.54 12.99 -11.76
N PRO A 559 20.27 14.03 -12.22
CA PRO A 559 19.80 14.88 -13.32
C PRO A 559 19.66 14.14 -14.66
N ARG A 560 20.40 13.05 -14.90
CA ARG A 560 20.24 12.23 -16.11
C ARG A 560 18.85 11.58 -16.18
N TYR A 561 18.30 11.27 -15.01
CA TYR A 561 16.97 10.74 -14.81
C TYR A 561 15.91 11.83 -14.59
N CYS A 562 16.22 13.08 -14.91
CA CYS A 562 15.36 14.25 -14.68
C CYS A 562 14.99 14.44 -13.20
N ALA A 563 15.84 13.98 -12.29
CA ALA A 563 15.61 14.12 -10.86
C ALA A 563 16.23 15.42 -10.33
N ASP A 564 15.46 16.15 -9.53
CA ASP A 564 15.88 17.38 -8.87
C ASP A 564 16.22 17.09 -7.41
N ILE A 565 17.47 17.36 -7.02
CA ILE A 565 17.93 17.15 -5.64
C ILE A 565 17.56 18.37 -4.80
N VAL A 566 16.72 18.16 -3.79
CA VAL A 566 16.26 19.19 -2.85
C VAL A 566 17.26 19.36 -1.71
N SER A 567 17.78 18.26 -1.18
CA SER A 567 18.77 18.32 -0.10
C SER A 567 19.69 17.10 -0.08
N THR A 568 20.85 17.28 0.53
CA THR A 568 21.83 16.23 0.78
C THR A 568 22.22 16.30 2.25
N GLN A 569 22.10 15.19 2.95
CA GLN A 569 22.49 15.07 4.35
C GLN A 569 23.48 13.94 4.49
N ILE A 570 24.56 14.18 5.22
CA ILE A 570 25.54 13.15 5.55
C ILE A 570 25.30 12.75 7.00
N LYS A 571 25.01 11.48 7.24
CA LYS A 571 24.75 10.93 8.58
C LYS A 571 25.61 9.70 8.76
N ASN A 572 26.59 9.80 9.67
CA ASN A 572 27.64 8.77 9.84
C ASN A 572 28.30 8.46 8.49
N ASP A 573 28.44 7.19 8.10
CA ASP A 573 29.05 6.74 6.84
C ASP A 573 28.07 6.69 5.65
N GLU A 574 26.84 7.18 5.82
CA GLU A 574 25.83 7.23 4.76
C GLU A 574 25.53 8.67 4.31
N VAL A 575 25.18 8.79 3.03
CA VAL A 575 24.58 9.98 2.46
C VAL A 575 23.11 9.73 2.17
N ILE A 576 22.30 10.73 2.53
CA ILE A 576 20.86 10.78 2.30
C ILE A 576 20.62 11.87 1.27
N LEU A 577 20.21 11.47 0.07
CA LEU A 577 19.83 12.36 -1.02
C LEU A 577 18.31 12.42 -1.07
N LYS A 578 17.75 13.62 -0.90
CA LYS A 578 16.31 13.83 -0.96
C LYS A 578 15.97 14.71 -2.16
N GLY A 579 14.94 14.34 -2.90
CA GLY A 579 14.61 15.05 -4.12
C GLY A 579 13.30 14.60 -4.75
N GLU A 580 13.12 15.03 -5.97
CA GLU A 580 11.92 14.79 -6.77
C GLU A 580 12.31 14.17 -8.10
N ILE A 581 11.56 13.18 -8.56
CA ILE A 581 11.87 12.45 -9.79
C ILE A 581 10.57 12.07 -10.52
N PRO A 582 10.53 12.20 -11.86
CA PRO A 582 9.42 11.67 -12.65
C PRO A 582 9.28 10.15 -12.45
N ALA A 583 8.05 9.68 -12.27
CA ALA A 583 7.81 8.25 -12.05
C ALA A 583 8.21 7.37 -13.25
N ARG A 584 8.33 7.94 -14.45
CA ARG A 584 8.83 7.20 -15.63
C ARG A 584 10.30 6.78 -15.51
N CYS A 585 11.10 7.54 -14.76
CA CYS A 585 12.56 7.35 -14.65
C CYS A 585 12.96 6.54 -13.41
N ILE A 586 12.10 6.46 -12.40
CA ILE A 586 12.46 5.92 -11.09
C ILE A 586 12.92 4.47 -11.13
N GLN A 587 12.30 3.64 -11.98
CA GLN A 587 12.61 2.21 -12.02
C GLN A 587 14.00 1.96 -12.58
N GLU A 588 14.37 2.66 -13.65
CA GLU A 588 15.71 2.59 -14.22
C GLU A 588 16.74 3.13 -13.24
N TYR A 589 16.44 4.25 -12.58
CA TYR A 589 17.34 4.82 -11.59
C TYR A 589 17.53 3.91 -10.37
N ARG A 590 16.50 3.20 -9.92
CA ARG A 590 16.61 2.19 -8.85
C ARG A 590 17.54 1.04 -9.25
N ASN A 591 17.36 0.50 -10.45
CA ASN A 591 18.19 -0.58 -10.95
C ASN A 591 19.67 -0.16 -11.04
N ASP A 592 19.92 1.04 -11.55
CA ASP A 592 21.27 1.61 -11.61
C ASP A 592 21.85 1.87 -10.22
N LEU A 593 21.06 2.44 -9.31
CA LEU A 593 21.44 2.66 -7.91
C LEU A 593 21.87 1.36 -7.26
N THR A 594 21.06 0.30 -7.36
CA THR A 594 21.41 -1.03 -6.84
C THR A 594 22.69 -1.55 -7.48
N TYR A 595 22.85 -1.40 -8.80
CA TYR A 595 24.04 -1.87 -9.51
C TYR A 595 25.32 -1.15 -9.06
N PHE A 596 25.33 0.18 -9.02
CA PHE A 596 26.56 0.92 -8.72
C PHE A 596 26.91 0.97 -7.23
N THR A 597 25.94 0.77 -6.34
CA THR A 597 26.17 0.67 -4.89
C THR A 597 26.40 -0.77 -4.44
N ASN A 598 26.54 -1.73 -5.37
CA ASN A 598 26.63 -3.16 -5.06
C ASN A 598 25.52 -3.65 -4.12
N GLY A 599 24.30 -3.12 -4.30
CA GLY A 599 23.12 -3.46 -3.49
C GLY A 599 22.99 -2.74 -2.15
N GLN A 600 23.94 -1.86 -1.79
CA GLN A 600 23.91 -1.13 -0.51
C GLN A 600 22.99 0.10 -0.54
N GLY A 601 22.70 0.62 -1.73
CA GLY A 601 21.83 1.76 -1.94
C GLY A 601 20.36 1.42 -1.79
N VAL A 602 19.61 2.29 -1.11
CA VAL A 602 18.18 2.18 -0.87
C VAL A 602 17.50 3.40 -1.45
N CYS A 603 16.38 3.22 -2.14
CA CYS A 603 15.57 4.33 -2.63
C CYS A 603 14.13 4.17 -2.14
N LEU A 604 13.74 5.01 -1.17
CA LEU A 604 12.35 5.19 -0.76
C LEU A 604 11.68 6.18 -1.70
N THR A 605 10.41 5.95 -2.01
CA THR A 605 9.63 6.87 -2.83
C THR A 605 8.21 7.01 -2.33
N GLU A 606 7.67 8.22 -2.42
CA GLU A 606 6.28 8.54 -2.11
C GLU A 606 5.72 9.41 -3.23
N LEU A 607 4.42 9.27 -3.52
CA LEU A 607 3.77 10.13 -4.52
C LEU A 607 3.69 11.55 -3.96
N LYS A 608 4.34 12.51 -4.63
CA LYS A 608 4.27 13.92 -4.25
C LYS A 608 3.11 14.64 -4.94
N GLY A 609 2.81 14.25 -6.17
CA GLY A 609 1.76 14.86 -6.99
C GLY A 609 2.14 14.86 -8.46
N TYR A 610 1.53 15.76 -9.23
CA TYR A 610 1.76 15.91 -10.67
C TYR A 610 2.50 17.21 -10.96
N GLN A 611 3.42 17.19 -11.92
CA GLN A 611 4.13 18.39 -12.40
C GLN A 611 4.17 18.41 -13.93
N PRO A 612 4.37 19.57 -14.57
CA PRO A 612 4.50 19.67 -16.02
C PRO A 612 5.57 18.72 -16.56
N ALA A 613 5.17 17.88 -17.52
CA ALA A 613 6.02 16.85 -18.09
C ALA A 613 7.19 17.46 -18.86
N ILE A 614 8.39 16.94 -18.62
CA ILE A 614 9.61 17.41 -19.26
C ILE A 614 9.98 16.46 -20.41
N GLY A 615 10.03 16.98 -21.64
CA GLY A 615 10.52 16.26 -22.82
C GLY A 615 9.46 16.03 -23.90
N LYS A 616 9.47 14.83 -24.52
CA LYS A 616 8.54 14.50 -25.61
C LYS A 616 7.15 14.18 -25.05
N PHE A 617 6.14 14.87 -25.55
CA PHE A 617 4.74 14.61 -25.19
C PHE A 617 4.29 13.25 -25.71
N ILE A 618 3.88 12.37 -24.79
CA ILE A 618 3.23 11.10 -25.12
C ILE A 618 1.75 11.39 -25.32
N CYS A 619 1.27 11.18 -26.53
CA CYS A 619 -0.13 11.37 -26.89
C CYS A 619 -0.81 10.00 -26.95
N GLN A 620 -1.97 9.87 -26.34
CA GLN A 620 -2.85 8.74 -26.55
C GLN A 620 -3.84 9.03 -27.67
N PRO A 621 -4.14 8.04 -28.54
CA PRO A 621 -5.23 8.18 -29.47
C PRO A 621 -6.53 8.37 -28.69
N ARG A 622 -7.33 9.37 -29.10
CA ARG A 622 -8.62 9.61 -28.45
C ARG A 622 -9.58 8.45 -28.72
N ARG A 623 -10.40 8.12 -27.72
CA ARG A 623 -11.43 7.09 -27.82
C ARG A 623 -12.44 7.44 -28.91
N PRO A 624 -12.71 6.53 -29.87
CA PRO A 624 -13.61 6.82 -30.97
C PRO A 624 -15.07 6.87 -30.49
N ASN A 625 -15.73 8.02 -30.57
CA ASN A 625 -17.16 8.18 -30.29
C ASN A 625 -17.93 8.58 -31.55
N SER A 626 -18.56 7.61 -32.21
CA SER A 626 -19.29 7.82 -33.47
C SER A 626 -20.35 8.94 -33.43
N ARG A 627 -20.94 9.23 -32.27
CA ARG A 627 -21.96 10.29 -32.10
C ARG A 627 -21.36 11.69 -32.06
N ILE A 628 -20.13 11.82 -31.58
CA ILE A 628 -19.47 13.10 -31.32
C ILE A 628 -18.37 13.37 -32.36
N ASP A 629 -17.67 12.35 -32.83
CA ASP A 629 -16.48 12.48 -33.67
C ASP A 629 -16.76 13.10 -35.04
N LYS A 630 -17.92 12.79 -35.64
CA LYS A 630 -18.33 13.46 -36.87
C LYS A 630 -18.45 14.98 -36.65
N VAL A 631 -19.01 15.37 -35.51
CA VAL A 631 -19.21 16.78 -35.14
C VAL A 631 -17.88 17.43 -34.79
N ARG A 632 -17.05 16.79 -33.96
CA ARG A 632 -15.69 17.22 -33.67
C ARG A 632 -14.88 17.46 -34.94
N HIS A 633 -14.87 16.50 -35.86
CA HIS A 633 -14.11 16.61 -37.10
C HIS A 633 -14.59 17.80 -37.97
N MET A 634 -15.88 18.15 -37.93
CA MET A 634 -16.37 19.38 -38.57
C MET A 634 -15.78 20.64 -37.90
N PHE A 635 -15.80 20.71 -36.56
CA PHE A 635 -15.17 21.83 -35.83
C PHE A 635 -13.65 21.91 -36.01
N HIS A 636 -12.96 20.77 -36.13
CA HIS A 636 -11.51 20.70 -36.38
C HIS A 636 -11.11 21.19 -37.78
N LYS A 637 -11.97 21.03 -38.80
CA LYS A 637 -11.70 21.52 -40.16
C LYS A 637 -11.89 23.03 -40.32
N LEU A 638 -12.64 23.64 -39.40
CA LEU A 638 -13.00 25.06 -39.40
C LEU A 638 -12.09 25.93 -38.52
N ALA A 639 -11.34 25.29 -37.62
CA ALA A 639 -10.32 25.89 -36.76
C ALA A 639 -8.94 25.77 -37.41
#